data_AF-A0A9N8HI08-F1
#
_entry.id   AF-A0A9N8HI08-F1
#
_cell.length_a   1.000
_cell.length_b   1.000
_cell.length_c   1.000
_cell.angle_alpha   90.00
_cell.angle_beta   90.00
_cell.angle_gamma   90.00
#
_symmetry.space_group_name_H-M   'P 1'
#
loop_
_entity.id
_entity.type
_entity.pdbx_description
1 polymer ?
#
loop_
_entity_poly.entity_id
_entity_poly.type
_entity_poly.pdbx_seq_one_letter_code
_entity_poly.pdbx_strand_id
1 'polypeptide(L)'
;MVQSCLMDGSQKAHNADRHVGFKASEGDATMENETFDWIRTCCLTVVVVGASGDLAKKKTFPSLLNLYADKLLPEDTVIFGYARSQLTDDELRSRIRPFLEKSDHPKATVEAFLNICQYQGGKSYGDKDAFATLKTRIEEKELGFSKDDKKNRLFYFAIPPNVFGETALAIKDTCIQKDEVGWTRLVVEKPFGRDLESFETLNQTLSVFDEKMLYRIDHYLGKEMVQNLTVLRFSNIWFDKVLNKDNVSCIILTFKEPFGTQGRGGYFDKYGIIRDILQNHLLQVLTLLTMETPVIVEGKGSGKAIRDAKVAVLNAMSVIDLDDVLLGQYDGYTDDDTIDNKDTNTPTFAVIRLRINNPRWDGVPMILKAGKALNERKAEMRIQFKDAPAGDFLFDGQPCPRNELVMRMQPKEAIYMKTNVKSPGFSAKPTQSELEVNYNTRFFGNNETNVNPDAYTRLLLDILQGKQAAFVRDDELRRAWEIFTPVLHRIEQENVRPVVYAQGGRGPKEADDFIYRVAGYIRSEDYVYYDNDVPVKSTVPSPPKPAASPAKDAKAEETAEVGAVPEDQLCDVGLYGLAVMGQNFALNMASHGFRVCVGNRSPAKVDITVERAQKEGDLPLVGSMNPKNFIAHLKKPRKVVILVQAGKPVDDTIGTLATHMEPGDVIIDGGNEWFPNSVRRAKSLEPKGIHFIGMGISGGEEGARNGPSLMPGGPKEAYDMIAPILTKCAAQVEASGSCAGYLGPIGSGNYVKMVHNGIEYGDMQLIAEVYDILKNVGGMTNQEMADLFDEWNKGELESYLIEITSKILRKKDVETGEGEVVDYVLDKTGMKGTGKWTVQEGAEQGVAIPTIAAALDARMLSGRKEEREAASSILNAPTIEKPERQSLIDDVRAAMYASKICSYAQGLSLIKAASDEHTWNVDLAECARLWTGGCIIRAQLLASIQKAFKDDSSLVNLMVDKTFAGLLNDRVPAWRRVVGSCISNGIACPALCASLTYFDSYRRARLPANLTQAQRDFFGAHTYERTDKPGRYHTAWTEGHKDIGDVNQRTEGESVQT
;
A
#
# COMPACT_ATOMS: atom_id res chain seq x y z
N MET A 1 -48.68 40.70 -18.76
CA MET A 1 -48.59 42.01 -19.41
C MET A 1 -47.12 42.38 -19.51
N VAL A 2 -46.66 42.66 -20.74
CA VAL A 2 -45.38 43.29 -21.17
C VAL A 2 -44.10 42.44 -20.99
N GLN A 3 -43.57 41.77 -22.03
CA GLN A 3 -42.67 42.25 -23.13
C GLN A 3 -41.29 42.73 -22.61
N SER A 4 -40.23 41.93 -22.79
CA SER A 4 -39.30 41.92 -23.95
C SER A 4 -38.21 43.00 -23.91
N CYS A 5 -36.94 42.60 -23.77
CA CYS A 5 -35.86 43.00 -24.68
C CYS A 5 -34.60 42.14 -24.47
N LEU A 6 -33.95 41.85 -25.60
CA LEU A 6 -32.87 40.91 -25.88
C LEU A 6 -31.47 41.52 -25.76
N MET A 7 -30.46 40.64 -25.92
CA MET A 7 -29.01 40.86 -26.16
C MET A 7 -28.21 41.09 -24.86
N ASP A 8 -27.08 40.48 -24.52
CA ASP A 8 -25.97 39.76 -25.19
C ASP A 8 -25.17 39.10 -24.02
N GLY A 9 -24.75 37.83 -24.02
CA GLY A 9 -23.41 37.46 -24.51
C GLY A 9 -22.62 36.60 -23.51
N SER A 10 -22.07 35.50 -24.01
CA SER A 10 -20.95 34.69 -23.48
C SER A 10 -21.14 33.75 -22.27
N GLN A 11 -21.25 32.46 -22.59
CA GLN A 11 -20.83 31.35 -21.74
C GLN A 11 -19.30 31.43 -21.50
N LYS A 12 -18.85 31.42 -20.24
CA LYS A 12 -17.49 31.01 -19.87
C LYS A 12 -17.57 29.70 -19.08
N ALA A 13 -16.98 28.67 -19.67
CA ALA A 13 -16.73 27.38 -19.03
C ALA A 13 -15.67 27.55 -17.92
N HIS A 14 -15.96 27.04 -16.73
CA HIS A 14 -14.97 26.88 -15.67
C HIS A 14 -14.05 25.71 -15.98
N ASN A 15 -12.76 26.01 -16.18
CA ASN A 15 -11.68 25.03 -16.24
C ASN A 15 -11.44 24.43 -14.85
N ALA A 16 -11.31 23.10 -14.81
CA ALA A 16 -10.91 22.34 -13.64
C ALA A 16 -9.40 22.46 -13.39
N ASP A 17 -9.04 22.77 -12.15
CA ASP A 17 -7.68 22.77 -11.64
C ASP A 17 -7.07 21.36 -11.66
N ARG A 18 -5.93 21.23 -12.35
CA ARG A 18 -4.99 20.12 -12.16
C ARG A 18 -3.97 20.58 -11.12
N HIS A 19 -4.09 20.09 -9.89
CA HIS A 19 -3.01 20.14 -8.91
C HIS A 19 -2.50 18.72 -8.69
N VAL A 20 -1.24 18.50 -9.04
CA VAL A 20 -0.45 17.37 -8.53
C VAL A 20 -0.10 17.71 -7.07
N GLY A 21 -1.11 17.58 -6.21
CA GLY A 21 -0.95 17.63 -4.77
C GLY A 21 -1.21 16.24 -4.23
N PHE A 22 -0.21 15.59 -3.66
CA PHE A 22 -0.48 14.59 -2.64
C PHE A 22 -1.40 15.27 -1.61
N LYS A 23 -2.62 14.74 -1.40
CA LYS A 23 -3.45 15.19 -0.28
C LYS A 23 -2.72 14.83 1.01
N ALA A 24 -1.95 15.77 1.55
CA ALA A 24 -1.45 15.70 2.91
C ALA A 24 -2.67 15.75 3.86
N SER A 25 -2.68 14.88 4.86
CA SER A 25 -3.50 15.10 6.06
C SER A 25 -3.10 16.45 6.68
N GLU A 26 -4.08 17.21 7.20
CA GLU A 26 -3.99 18.62 7.63
C GLU A 26 -2.98 18.93 8.78
N GLY A 27 -2.02 18.06 9.07
CA GLY A 27 -0.96 18.27 10.06
C GLY A 27 0.45 18.55 9.51
N ASP A 28 0.71 18.43 8.19
CA ASP A 28 2.08 18.41 7.63
C ASP A 28 2.50 19.66 6.84
N ALA A 29 1.65 20.68 6.75
CA ALA A 29 1.86 21.86 5.90
C ALA A 29 3.03 22.78 6.35
N THR A 30 3.64 22.54 7.51
CA THR A 30 4.72 23.37 8.05
C THR A 30 6.12 22.93 7.59
N MET A 31 6.35 21.67 7.18
CA MET A 31 7.68 21.21 6.71
C MET A 31 7.94 21.50 5.22
N GLU A 32 6.91 21.52 4.36
CA GLU A 32 7.09 21.83 2.93
C GLU A 32 7.47 23.30 2.69
N ASN A 33 7.05 24.22 3.57
CA ASN A 33 7.31 25.65 3.41
C ASN A 33 8.80 26.04 3.57
N GLU A 34 9.64 25.25 4.25
CA GLU A 34 11.09 25.53 4.35
C GLU A 34 11.90 24.95 3.16
N THR A 35 11.41 23.90 2.51
CA THR A 35 12.21 23.11 1.54
C THR A 35 12.37 23.78 0.17
N PHE A 36 11.47 24.72 -0.18
CA PHE A 36 11.45 25.41 -1.47
C PHE A 36 11.64 26.93 -1.38
N ASP A 37 12.12 27.45 -0.24
CA ASP A 37 12.32 28.89 -0.03
C ASP A 37 13.27 29.52 -1.09
N TRP A 38 14.22 28.74 -1.61
CA TRP A 38 15.12 29.18 -2.69
C TRP A 38 14.40 29.49 -4.02
N ILE A 39 13.25 28.86 -4.30
CA ILE A 39 12.44 29.12 -5.51
C ILE A 39 11.86 30.54 -5.46
N ARG A 40 11.55 31.03 -4.27
CA ARG A 40 10.95 32.36 -4.06
C ARG A 40 11.98 33.47 -3.94
N THR A 41 13.26 33.16 -3.76
CA THR A 41 14.33 34.10 -3.39
C THR A 41 15.51 34.15 -4.38
N CYS A 42 15.37 33.58 -5.59
CA CYS A 42 16.42 33.66 -6.60
C CYS A 42 15.88 33.76 -8.03
N CYS A 43 16.77 34.10 -8.95
CA CYS A 43 16.52 34.15 -10.39
C CYS A 43 17.28 33.01 -11.09
N LEU A 44 16.76 32.52 -12.21
CA LEU A 44 17.34 31.39 -12.94
C LEU A 44 17.43 31.65 -14.44
N THR A 45 18.64 31.53 -14.97
CA THR A 45 18.90 31.46 -16.40
C THR A 45 19.31 30.03 -16.75
N VAL A 46 18.55 29.37 -17.63
CA VAL A 46 18.91 28.04 -18.17
C VAL A 46 19.37 28.19 -19.62
N VAL A 47 20.56 27.68 -19.93
CA VAL A 47 21.10 27.65 -21.29
C VAL A 47 21.15 26.19 -21.77
N VAL A 48 20.29 25.84 -22.72
CA VAL A 48 20.29 24.53 -23.38
C VAL A 48 21.22 24.60 -24.58
N VAL A 49 22.46 24.14 -24.41
CA VAL A 49 23.46 24.07 -25.48
C VAL A 49 23.16 22.85 -26.34
N GLY A 50 23.08 23.02 -27.66
CA GLY A 50 22.56 22.01 -28.58
C GLY A 50 21.03 22.03 -28.71
N ALA A 51 20.38 23.17 -28.48
CA ALA A 51 18.91 23.29 -28.44
C ALA A 51 18.18 22.83 -29.71
N SER A 52 18.85 22.83 -30.88
CA SER A 52 18.26 22.31 -32.13
C SER A 52 18.33 20.78 -32.26
N GLY A 53 18.99 20.10 -31.32
CA GLY A 53 19.21 18.65 -31.31
C GLY A 53 18.02 17.83 -30.81
N ASP A 54 18.09 16.52 -31.06
CA ASP A 54 17.04 15.57 -30.70
C ASP A 54 16.85 15.41 -29.18
N LEU A 55 17.95 15.40 -28.43
CA LEU A 55 17.94 15.28 -26.98
C LEU A 55 17.23 16.48 -26.33
N ALA A 56 17.56 17.69 -26.77
CA ALA A 56 16.95 18.92 -26.26
C ALA A 56 15.42 18.92 -26.45
N LYS A 57 14.94 18.67 -27.67
CA LYS A 57 13.50 18.72 -27.98
C LYS A 57 12.70 17.56 -27.40
N LYS A 58 13.28 16.36 -27.28
CA LYS A 58 12.57 15.15 -26.80
C LYS A 58 12.65 14.94 -25.29
N LYS A 59 13.64 15.54 -24.59
CA LYS A 59 13.88 15.30 -23.16
C LYS A 59 14.09 16.59 -22.36
N THR A 60 15.05 17.44 -22.72
CA THR A 60 15.43 18.59 -21.89
C THR A 60 14.32 19.63 -21.77
N PHE A 61 13.79 20.14 -22.88
CA PHE A 61 12.68 21.12 -22.86
C PHE A 61 11.39 20.55 -22.24
N PRO A 62 10.95 19.32 -22.57
CA PRO A 62 9.83 18.69 -21.86
C PRO A 62 10.02 18.58 -20.35
N SER A 63 11.22 18.25 -19.87
CA SER A 63 11.49 18.14 -18.43
C SER A 63 11.48 19.52 -17.74
N LEU A 64 12.00 20.55 -18.41
CA LEU A 64 11.90 21.94 -17.93
C LEU A 64 10.45 22.43 -17.91
N LEU A 65 9.62 22.04 -18.89
CA LEU A 65 8.19 22.32 -18.89
C LEU A 65 7.49 21.66 -17.70
N ASN A 66 7.83 20.40 -17.37
CA ASN A 66 7.26 19.73 -16.19
C ASN A 66 7.57 20.51 -14.91
N LEU A 67 8.83 20.90 -14.69
CA LEU A 67 9.22 21.72 -13.55
C LEU A 67 8.52 23.09 -13.54
N TYR A 68 8.36 23.72 -14.70
CA TYR A 68 7.64 24.98 -14.83
C TYR A 68 6.15 24.84 -14.46
N ALA A 69 5.49 23.81 -14.99
CA ALA A 69 4.07 23.54 -14.76
C ALA A 69 3.78 23.23 -13.28
N ASP A 70 4.69 22.51 -12.61
CA ASP A 70 4.60 22.18 -11.19
C ASP A 70 5.07 23.32 -10.27
N LYS A 71 5.43 24.49 -10.81
CA LYS A 71 5.95 25.66 -10.09
C LYS A 71 7.23 25.37 -9.29
N LEU A 72 8.06 24.47 -9.82
CA LEU A 72 9.36 24.05 -9.27
C LEU A 72 10.56 24.78 -9.90
N LEU A 73 10.30 25.74 -10.78
CA LEU A 73 11.28 26.73 -11.24
C LEU A 73 11.05 28.07 -10.53
N PRO A 74 12.09 28.88 -10.27
CA PRO A 74 11.91 30.24 -9.79
C PRO A 74 10.99 31.06 -10.71
N GLU A 75 10.20 31.97 -10.14
CA GLU A 75 9.26 32.80 -10.90
C GLU A 75 9.98 33.63 -11.99
N ASP A 76 11.14 34.19 -11.62
CA ASP A 76 12.05 34.90 -12.53
C ASP A 76 13.00 33.90 -13.23
N THR A 77 12.45 33.13 -14.18
CA THR A 77 13.20 32.19 -15.02
C THR A 77 13.20 32.58 -16.50
N VAL A 78 14.37 32.49 -17.14
CA VAL A 78 14.53 32.59 -18.60
C VAL A 78 15.32 31.40 -19.15
N ILE A 79 14.93 30.91 -20.34
CA ILE A 79 15.55 29.76 -20.98
C ILE A 79 16.12 30.17 -22.34
N PHE A 80 17.44 30.06 -22.52
CA PHE A 80 18.11 30.29 -23.79
C PHE A 80 18.47 28.95 -24.46
N GLY A 81 18.04 28.75 -25.69
CA GLY A 81 18.61 27.74 -26.57
C GLY A 81 19.86 28.26 -27.27
N TYR A 82 20.91 27.46 -27.34
CA TYR A 82 22.10 27.77 -28.13
C TYR A 82 22.43 26.64 -29.09
N ALA A 83 22.64 26.92 -30.37
CA ALA A 83 23.20 25.95 -31.32
C ALA A 83 23.82 26.63 -32.55
N ARG A 84 24.46 25.82 -33.41
CA ARG A 84 25.05 26.28 -34.68
C ARG A 84 24.02 26.76 -35.71
N SER A 85 22.78 26.29 -35.58
CA SER A 85 21.69 26.70 -36.47
C SER A 85 21.41 28.19 -36.29
N GLN A 86 21.24 28.94 -37.36
CA GLN A 86 20.78 30.32 -37.28
C GLN A 86 19.25 30.28 -37.24
N LEU A 87 18.69 30.39 -36.03
CA LEU A 87 17.25 30.42 -35.78
C LEU A 87 16.90 31.71 -35.05
N THR A 88 15.68 32.17 -35.24
CA THR A 88 15.04 33.19 -34.41
C THR A 88 14.39 32.56 -33.17
N ASP A 89 14.03 33.38 -32.18
CA ASP A 89 13.29 32.93 -30.99
C ASP A 89 12.00 32.19 -31.39
N ASP A 90 11.25 32.70 -32.38
CA ASP A 90 9.98 32.10 -32.84
C ASP A 90 10.18 30.79 -33.61
N GLU A 91 11.28 30.65 -34.36
CA GLU A 91 11.63 29.41 -35.02
C GLU A 91 12.04 28.32 -34.02
N LEU A 92 12.75 28.67 -32.94
CA LEU A 92 13.03 27.73 -31.85
C LEU A 92 11.70 27.26 -31.22
N ARG A 93 10.84 28.20 -30.83
CA ARG A 93 9.53 27.90 -30.20
C ARG A 93 8.69 26.98 -31.09
N SER A 94 8.63 27.26 -32.39
CA SER A 94 7.92 26.44 -33.38
C SER A 94 8.48 25.02 -33.49
N ARG A 95 9.80 24.83 -33.30
CA ARG A 95 10.45 23.50 -33.36
C ARG A 95 10.23 22.66 -32.11
N ILE A 96 10.19 23.27 -30.93
CA ILE A 96 10.01 22.54 -29.66
C ILE A 96 8.54 22.32 -29.31
N ARG A 97 7.63 23.20 -29.75
CA ARG A 97 6.18 23.14 -29.51
C ARG A 97 5.56 21.75 -29.74
N PRO A 98 5.79 21.04 -30.87
CA PRO A 98 5.17 19.74 -31.10
C PRO A 98 5.59 18.65 -30.11
N PHE A 99 6.70 18.83 -29.40
CA PHE A 99 7.15 17.92 -28.35
C PHE A 99 6.59 18.30 -26.97
N LEU A 100 6.37 19.58 -26.74
CA LEU A 100 5.76 20.11 -25.53
C LEU A 100 4.24 19.86 -25.49
N GLU A 101 3.56 20.00 -26.63
CA GLU A 101 2.11 19.73 -26.76
C GLU A 101 1.75 18.25 -26.67
N LYS A 102 2.74 17.34 -26.67
CA LYS A 102 2.56 15.92 -26.35
C LYS A 102 2.48 15.64 -24.85
N SER A 103 2.81 16.62 -24.01
CA SER A 103 2.62 16.51 -22.56
C SER A 103 1.13 16.65 -22.21
N ASP A 104 0.77 16.20 -21.02
CA ASP A 104 -0.60 16.35 -20.52
C ASP A 104 -0.90 17.79 -20.05
N HIS A 105 0.03 18.73 -20.14
CA HIS A 105 -0.14 20.08 -19.59
C HIS A 105 -1.13 20.95 -20.40
N PRO A 106 -1.86 21.88 -19.75
CA PRO A 106 -2.75 22.81 -20.45
C PRO A 106 -2.00 23.63 -21.51
N LYS A 107 -2.66 23.89 -22.65
CA LYS A 107 -2.07 24.70 -23.74
C LYS A 107 -1.59 26.07 -23.27
N ALA A 108 -2.33 26.71 -22.35
CA ALA A 108 -1.94 28.00 -21.78
C ALA A 108 -0.60 27.94 -21.03
N THR A 109 -0.35 26.85 -20.28
CA THR A 109 0.93 26.61 -19.60
C THR A 109 2.06 26.41 -20.61
N VAL A 110 1.80 25.67 -21.69
CA VAL A 110 2.77 25.48 -22.78
C VAL A 110 3.10 26.81 -23.46
N GLU A 111 2.12 27.67 -23.75
CA GLU A 111 2.37 29.01 -24.31
C GLU A 111 3.18 29.89 -23.36
N ALA A 112 2.83 29.91 -22.07
CA ALA A 112 3.55 30.68 -21.06
C ALA A 112 5.02 30.23 -20.96
N PHE A 113 5.28 28.93 -21.00
CA PHE A 113 6.62 28.36 -21.03
C PHE A 113 7.39 28.72 -22.32
N LEU A 114 6.73 28.68 -23.48
CA LEU A 114 7.35 29.08 -24.75
C LEU A 114 7.75 30.56 -24.76
N ASN A 115 6.98 31.42 -24.09
CA ASN A 115 7.28 32.85 -24.00
C ASN A 115 8.59 33.15 -23.24
N ILE A 116 8.96 32.32 -22.26
CA ILE A 116 10.23 32.45 -21.54
C ILE A 116 11.42 31.78 -22.26
N CYS A 117 11.17 31.10 -23.39
CA CYS A 117 12.21 30.51 -24.24
C CYS A 117 12.71 31.53 -25.28
N GLN A 118 14.03 31.67 -25.38
CA GLN A 118 14.77 32.52 -26.32
C GLN A 118 15.88 31.71 -27.01
N TYR A 119 16.49 32.25 -28.07
CA TYR A 119 17.53 31.55 -28.83
C TYR A 119 18.72 32.45 -29.19
N GLN A 120 19.93 31.89 -29.10
CA GLN A 120 21.16 32.51 -29.59
C GLN A 120 21.89 31.54 -30.54
N GLY A 121 22.11 31.98 -31.78
CA GLY A 121 22.94 31.25 -32.75
C GLY A 121 24.43 31.56 -32.59
N GLY A 122 25.28 30.59 -32.94
CA GLY A 122 26.74 30.74 -33.02
C GLY A 122 27.33 29.99 -34.21
N LYS A 123 28.61 30.25 -34.55
CA LYS A 123 29.31 29.57 -35.66
C LYS A 123 29.75 28.14 -35.28
N SER A 124 30.16 27.95 -34.04
CA SER A 124 30.59 26.68 -33.46
C SER A 124 30.18 26.61 -31.98
N TYR A 125 30.43 25.50 -31.28
CA TYR A 125 30.15 25.44 -29.85
C TYR A 125 31.24 26.08 -28.99
N GLY A 126 32.40 26.41 -29.58
CA GLY A 126 33.45 27.23 -28.97
C GLY A 126 33.44 28.71 -29.36
N ASP A 127 32.37 29.21 -29.99
CA ASP A 127 32.28 30.58 -30.51
C ASP A 127 32.14 31.62 -29.38
N LYS A 128 33.28 32.15 -28.90
CA LYS A 128 33.35 33.10 -27.79
C LYS A 128 32.58 34.39 -28.05
N ASP A 129 32.53 34.87 -29.28
CA ASP A 129 31.79 36.10 -29.62
C ASP A 129 30.28 35.88 -29.49
N ALA A 130 29.80 34.72 -29.92
CA ALA A 130 28.41 34.34 -29.74
C ALA A 130 28.04 34.14 -28.26
N PHE A 131 28.94 33.59 -27.44
CA PHE A 131 28.73 33.50 -25.99
C PHE A 131 28.83 34.87 -25.28
N ALA A 132 29.68 35.79 -25.74
CA ALA A 132 29.70 37.17 -25.24
C ALA A 132 28.39 37.91 -25.57
N THR A 133 27.84 37.67 -26.75
CA THR A 133 26.51 38.16 -27.14
C THR A 133 25.41 37.54 -26.28
N LEU A 134 25.47 36.22 -26.05
CA LEU A 134 24.55 35.51 -25.15
C LEU A 134 24.59 36.10 -23.74
N LYS A 135 25.79 36.34 -23.20
CA LYS A 135 25.98 36.97 -21.88
C LYS A 135 25.26 38.32 -21.79
N THR A 136 25.44 39.18 -22.78
CA THR A 136 24.79 40.50 -22.82
C THR A 136 23.27 40.37 -22.76
N ARG A 137 22.69 39.46 -23.56
CA ARG A 137 21.25 39.19 -23.56
C ARG A 137 20.75 38.57 -22.25
N ILE A 138 21.55 37.70 -21.64
CA ILE A 138 21.26 37.14 -20.31
C ILE A 138 21.20 38.27 -19.28
N GLU A 139 22.21 39.15 -19.26
CA GLU A 139 22.29 40.27 -18.31
C GLU A 139 21.14 41.28 -18.51
N GLU A 140 20.75 41.57 -19.75
CA GLU A 140 19.58 42.38 -20.08
C GLU A 140 18.28 41.79 -19.51
N LYS A 141 18.09 40.47 -19.59
CA LYS A 141 16.93 39.78 -18.99
C LYS A 141 17.00 39.77 -17.47
N GLU A 142 18.18 39.49 -16.93
CA GLU A 142 18.43 39.48 -15.49
C GLU A 142 18.26 40.86 -14.84
N LEU A 143 18.33 41.96 -15.60
CA LEU A 143 18.00 43.32 -15.13
C LEU A 143 16.48 43.58 -15.05
N GLY A 144 15.68 42.84 -15.82
CA GLY A 144 14.22 42.99 -15.86
C GLY A 144 13.48 42.07 -14.87
N PHE A 145 14.21 41.28 -14.09
CA PHE A 145 13.63 40.41 -13.07
C PHE A 145 13.14 41.22 -11.87
N SER A 146 12.04 40.75 -11.28
CA SER A 146 11.36 41.46 -10.19
C SER A 146 12.15 41.42 -8.87
N LYS A 147 13.09 40.47 -8.76
CA LYS A 147 13.91 40.24 -7.56
C LYS A 147 15.37 40.58 -7.86
N ASP A 148 15.99 41.36 -6.97
CA ASP A 148 17.40 41.78 -7.05
C ASP A 148 18.38 40.76 -6.41
N ASP A 149 17.90 39.54 -6.15
CA ASP A 149 18.61 38.47 -5.43
C ASP A 149 19.57 37.65 -6.32
N LYS A 150 19.93 36.44 -5.88
CA LYS A 150 20.94 35.59 -6.53
C LYS A 150 20.59 35.22 -7.97
N LYS A 151 21.49 35.52 -8.91
CA LYS A 151 21.34 35.28 -10.36
C LYS A 151 22.03 33.98 -10.78
N ASN A 152 21.30 32.87 -10.70
CA ASN A 152 21.83 31.54 -10.94
C ASN A 152 21.83 31.17 -12.43
N ARG A 153 22.89 30.50 -12.90
CA ARG A 153 23.03 30.11 -14.31
C ARG A 153 23.29 28.61 -14.47
N LEU A 154 22.44 27.95 -15.23
CA LEU A 154 22.52 26.52 -15.53
C LEU A 154 22.83 26.30 -17.02
N PHE A 155 23.89 25.57 -17.34
CA PHE A 155 24.24 25.19 -18.72
C PHE A 155 24.03 23.69 -18.91
N TYR A 156 23.10 23.32 -19.79
CA TYR A 156 22.79 21.93 -20.11
C TYR A 156 23.38 21.54 -21.46
N PHE A 157 24.29 20.57 -21.48
CA PHE A 157 24.95 20.10 -22.71
C PHE A 157 24.12 19.00 -23.39
N ALA A 158 23.23 19.40 -24.28
CA ALA A 158 22.56 18.52 -25.24
C ALA A 158 23.38 18.38 -26.54
N ILE A 159 24.70 18.23 -26.41
CA ILE A 159 25.70 18.19 -27.49
C ILE A 159 26.56 16.93 -27.38
N PRO A 160 27.26 16.49 -28.45
CA PRO A 160 28.13 15.33 -28.37
C PRO A 160 29.43 15.61 -27.58
N PRO A 161 30.08 14.60 -26.97
CA PRO A 161 31.22 14.81 -26.06
C PRO A 161 32.45 15.48 -26.68
N ASN A 162 32.67 15.30 -27.99
CA ASN A 162 33.82 15.86 -28.70
C ASN A 162 33.85 17.39 -28.73
N VAL A 163 32.72 18.05 -28.44
CA VAL A 163 32.63 19.51 -28.35
C VAL A 163 32.46 20.02 -26.91
N PHE A 164 32.47 19.13 -25.91
CA PHE A 164 32.37 19.54 -24.49
C PHE A 164 33.48 20.52 -24.10
N GLY A 165 34.73 20.23 -24.47
CA GLY A 165 35.88 21.05 -24.10
C GLY A 165 35.82 22.48 -24.66
N GLU A 166 35.58 22.64 -25.96
CA GLU A 166 35.50 23.98 -26.57
C GLU A 166 34.32 24.81 -26.01
N THR A 167 33.20 24.15 -25.71
CA THR A 167 32.02 24.78 -25.11
C THR A 167 32.28 25.21 -23.67
N ALA A 168 32.86 24.31 -22.88
CA ALA A 168 33.22 24.53 -21.48
C ALA A 168 34.17 25.74 -21.35
N LEU A 169 35.19 25.82 -22.21
CA LEU A 169 36.11 26.96 -22.26
C LEU A 169 35.41 28.27 -22.66
N ALA A 170 34.55 28.24 -23.68
CA ALA A 170 33.81 29.43 -24.09
C ALA A 170 32.90 29.97 -22.97
N ILE A 171 32.21 29.09 -22.25
CA ILE A 171 31.37 29.46 -21.09
C ILE A 171 32.22 30.04 -19.97
N LYS A 172 33.34 29.38 -19.62
CA LYS A 172 34.24 29.83 -18.56
C LYS A 172 34.77 31.24 -18.82
N ASP A 173 35.11 31.54 -20.06
CA ASP A 173 35.69 32.84 -20.43
C ASP A 173 34.66 33.98 -20.49
N THR A 174 33.36 33.68 -20.61
CA THR A 174 32.35 34.70 -20.95
C THR A 174 31.17 34.74 -19.98
N CYS A 175 30.54 33.60 -19.67
CA CYS A 175 29.20 33.54 -19.10
C CYS A 175 29.16 33.08 -17.63
N ILE A 176 30.31 32.78 -17.01
CA ILE A 176 30.38 32.36 -15.62
C ILE A 176 29.89 33.48 -14.67
N GLN A 177 29.10 33.11 -13.68
CA GLN A 177 28.65 34.00 -12.61
C GLN A 177 29.68 34.02 -11.46
N LYS A 178 29.83 35.17 -10.79
CA LYS A 178 30.59 35.23 -9.53
C LYS A 178 29.80 34.58 -8.40
N ASP A 179 30.44 33.75 -7.57
CA ASP A 179 29.79 33.01 -6.47
C ASP A 179 28.97 33.91 -5.50
N GLU A 180 29.38 35.18 -5.32
CA GLU A 180 28.67 36.18 -4.51
C GLU A 180 27.32 36.61 -5.12
N VAL A 181 27.22 36.60 -6.45
CA VAL A 181 26.04 37.00 -7.22
C VAL A 181 25.12 35.80 -7.48
N GLY A 182 25.66 34.61 -7.66
CA GLY A 182 24.89 33.40 -7.93
C GLY A 182 25.79 32.25 -8.36
N TRP A 183 25.25 31.03 -8.43
CA TRP A 183 26.04 29.87 -8.85
C TRP A 183 26.02 29.69 -10.37
N THR A 184 27.05 29.02 -10.89
CA THR A 184 27.07 28.46 -12.25
C THR A 184 27.19 26.94 -12.17
N ARG A 185 26.30 26.21 -12.87
CA ARG A 185 26.31 24.74 -12.92
C ARG A 185 26.32 24.26 -14.37
N LEU A 186 27.07 23.20 -14.63
CA LEU A 186 27.25 22.57 -15.93
C LEU A 186 26.76 21.14 -15.88
N VAL A 187 25.83 20.79 -16.77
CA VAL A 187 25.25 19.45 -16.86
C VAL A 187 25.77 18.79 -18.12
N VAL A 188 26.37 17.62 -17.98
CA VAL A 188 26.92 16.83 -19.09
C VAL A 188 26.34 15.42 -19.08
N GLU A 189 26.09 14.86 -20.26
CA GLU A 189 25.57 13.51 -20.43
C GLU A 189 26.61 12.56 -21.02
N LYS A 190 26.40 11.25 -20.78
CA LYS A 190 27.21 10.17 -21.35
C LYS A 190 27.22 10.22 -22.89
N PRO A 191 28.26 9.70 -23.57
CA PRO A 191 29.36 8.89 -23.02
C PRO A 191 30.51 9.71 -22.43
N PHE A 192 30.99 9.29 -21.25
CA PHE A 192 32.16 9.86 -20.59
C PHE A 192 33.41 9.05 -20.92
N GLY A 193 33.85 9.13 -22.18
CA GLY A 193 34.89 8.26 -22.73
C GLY A 193 34.39 6.89 -23.15
N ARG A 194 35.29 6.07 -23.69
CA ARG A 194 35.10 4.66 -24.09
C ARG A 194 36.00 3.69 -23.31
N ASP A 195 36.98 4.24 -22.59
CA ASP A 195 37.95 3.56 -21.74
C ASP A 195 38.59 4.60 -20.82
N LEU A 196 39.53 4.18 -19.99
CA LEU A 196 40.23 5.05 -19.04
C LEU A 196 40.96 6.20 -19.74
N GLU A 197 41.66 5.96 -20.85
CA GLU A 197 42.46 6.98 -21.55
C GLU A 197 41.58 8.07 -22.17
N SER A 198 40.54 7.67 -22.89
CA SER A 198 39.60 8.61 -23.51
C SER A 198 38.76 9.35 -22.47
N PHE A 199 38.48 8.74 -21.32
CA PHE A 199 37.87 9.42 -20.18
C PHE A 199 38.79 10.48 -19.59
N GLU A 200 40.05 10.18 -19.32
CA GLU A 200 41.00 11.16 -18.77
C GLU A 200 41.19 12.35 -19.71
N THR A 201 41.25 12.09 -21.02
CA THR A 201 41.30 13.14 -22.04
C THR A 201 40.07 14.06 -21.97
N LEU A 202 38.87 13.49 -21.85
CA LEU A 202 37.64 14.28 -21.69
C LEU A 202 37.61 15.03 -20.36
N ASN A 203 38.02 14.37 -19.26
CA ASN A 203 37.99 14.95 -17.92
C ASN A 203 38.94 16.15 -17.79
N GLN A 204 40.12 16.10 -18.44
CA GLN A 204 41.04 17.24 -18.53
C GLN A 204 40.41 18.48 -19.18
N THR A 205 39.48 18.30 -20.11
CA THR A 205 38.78 19.45 -20.73
C THR A 205 37.70 20.06 -19.84
N LEU A 206 37.13 19.26 -18.93
CA LEU A 206 36.07 19.69 -18.00
C LEU A 206 36.62 20.16 -16.65
N SER A 207 37.83 19.75 -16.27
CA SER A 207 38.50 20.13 -15.01
C SER A 207 38.82 21.62 -14.90
N VAL A 208 38.52 22.40 -15.95
CA VAL A 208 38.50 23.86 -15.90
C VAL A 208 37.40 24.40 -14.97
N PHE A 209 36.40 23.59 -14.62
CA PHE A 209 35.38 23.91 -13.62
C PHE A 209 35.63 23.14 -12.32
N ASP A 210 35.28 23.77 -11.19
CA ASP A 210 35.28 23.08 -9.91
C ASP A 210 34.24 21.94 -9.93
N GLU A 211 34.54 20.84 -9.24
CA GLU A 211 33.64 19.67 -9.18
C GLU A 211 32.25 20.01 -8.59
N LYS A 212 32.13 21.05 -7.75
CA LYS A 212 30.84 21.56 -7.24
C LYS A 212 29.92 22.12 -8.34
N MET A 213 30.50 22.50 -9.49
CA MET A 213 29.79 23.06 -10.64
C MET A 213 29.40 21.98 -11.65
N LEU A 214 30.01 20.78 -11.61
CA LEU A 214 29.84 19.73 -12.60
C LEU A 214 28.77 18.72 -12.18
N TYR A 215 27.84 18.44 -13.08
CA TYR A 215 26.73 17.50 -12.90
C TYR A 215 26.75 16.51 -14.06
N ARG A 216 27.43 15.37 -13.86
CA ARG A 216 27.51 14.29 -14.85
C ARG A 216 26.31 13.36 -14.68
N ILE A 217 25.41 13.38 -15.65
CA ILE A 217 24.18 12.60 -15.60
C ILE A 217 24.46 11.13 -15.91
N ASP A 218 24.12 10.30 -14.93
CA ASP A 218 23.63 8.95 -15.18
C ASP A 218 22.12 8.96 -14.87
N HIS A 219 21.29 8.90 -15.91
CA HIS A 219 19.84 9.03 -15.74
C HIS A 219 19.20 7.89 -14.91
N TYR A 220 19.90 6.79 -14.64
CA TYR A 220 19.41 5.77 -13.72
C TYR A 220 19.40 6.25 -12.27
N LEU A 221 20.34 7.13 -11.89
CA LEU A 221 20.39 7.72 -10.56
C LEU A 221 19.18 8.62 -10.27
N GLY A 222 18.50 9.10 -11.31
CA GLY A 222 17.25 9.84 -11.19
C GLY A 222 15.99 8.98 -11.15
N LYS A 223 16.09 7.64 -11.15
CA LYS A 223 14.92 6.76 -11.09
C LYS A 223 14.44 6.55 -9.65
N GLU A 224 13.14 6.37 -9.51
CA GLU A 224 12.44 6.28 -8.22
C GLU A 224 13.03 5.22 -7.33
N MET A 225 13.10 4.00 -7.84
CA MET A 225 13.61 2.86 -7.08
C MET A 225 15.12 2.94 -6.80
N VAL A 226 15.86 3.75 -7.56
CA VAL A 226 17.29 3.95 -7.34
C VAL A 226 17.52 4.98 -6.25
N GLN A 227 16.78 6.10 -6.26
CA GLN A 227 16.81 7.08 -5.17
C GLN A 227 16.29 6.47 -3.86
N ASN A 228 15.29 5.61 -3.93
CA ASN A 228 14.76 4.92 -2.75
C ASN A 228 15.75 3.96 -2.07
N LEU A 229 16.87 3.60 -2.70
CA LEU A 229 17.87 2.72 -2.08
C LEU A 229 18.46 3.32 -0.79
N THR A 230 18.71 4.62 -0.75
CA THR A 230 19.28 5.27 0.45
C THR A 230 18.28 5.24 1.60
N VAL A 231 17.01 5.52 1.31
CA VAL A 231 15.91 5.44 2.29
C VAL A 231 15.74 4.00 2.75
N LEU A 232 15.56 3.06 1.84
CA LEU A 232 15.32 1.65 2.16
C LEU A 232 16.43 1.07 3.04
N ARG A 233 17.70 1.35 2.70
CA ARG A 233 18.85 0.81 3.43
C ARG A 233 19.07 1.43 4.80
N PHE A 234 18.95 2.75 4.90
CA PHE A 234 19.42 3.47 6.08
C PHE A 234 18.30 3.96 7.01
N SER A 235 17.04 3.84 6.62
CA SER A 235 15.87 4.06 7.51
C SER A 235 15.27 2.77 8.08
N ASN A 236 15.73 1.59 7.63
CA ASN A 236 15.20 0.29 8.05
C ASN A 236 16.27 -0.58 8.68
N ILE A 237 16.18 -0.77 10.01
CA ILE A 237 17.15 -1.57 10.79
C ILE A 237 17.26 -3.00 10.24
N TRP A 238 16.13 -3.63 9.92
CA TRP A 238 16.12 -5.01 9.43
C TRP A 238 16.90 -5.16 8.12
N PHE A 239 16.87 -4.14 7.26
CA PHE A 239 17.50 -4.17 5.95
C PHE A 239 19.02 -4.17 6.07
N ASP A 240 19.57 -3.22 6.83
CA ASP A 240 21.02 -3.13 7.03
C ASP A 240 21.60 -4.39 7.70
N LYS A 241 20.85 -5.01 8.62
CA LYS A 241 21.27 -6.23 9.33
C LYS A 241 21.35 -7.47 8.44
N VAL A 242 20.53 -7.57 7.40
CA VAL A 242 20.55 -8.72 6.47
C VAL A 242 21.42 -8.47 5.23
N LEU A 243 21.83 -7.23 4.98
CA LEU A 243 22.57 -6.85 3.78
C LEU A 243 24.09 -6.96 3.98
N ASN A 244 24.58 -8.20 4.11
CA ASN A 244 25.99 -8.54 4.29
C ASN A 244 26.29 -9.98 3.84
N LYS A 245 27.58 -10.32 3.78
CA LYS A 245 28.09 -11.63 3.37
C LYS A 245 27.60 -12.80 4.20
N ASP A 246 27.15 -12.60 5.44
CA ASP A 246 26.70 -13.69 6.28
C ASP A 246 25.33 -14.21 5.83
N ASN A 247 24.49 -13.30 5.32
CA ASN A 247 23.11 -13.58 4.93
C ASN A 247 22.89 -13.62 3.42
N VAL A 248 23.64 -12.84 2.63
CA VAL A 248 23.47 -12.75 1.17
C VAL A 248 24.30 -13.82 0.47
N SER A 249 23.69 -14.56 -0.45
CA SER A 249 24.38 -15.51 -1.33
C SER A 249 24.91 -14.83 -2.58
N CYS A 250 24.09 -14.01 -3.26
CA CYS A 250 24.51 -13.27 -4.45
C CYS A 250 23.59 -12.07 -4.72
N ILE A 251 24.08 -11.12 -5.52
CA ILE A 251 23.31 -9.98 -6.01
C ILE A 251 23.32 -10.01 -7.53
N ILE A 252 22.16 -9.77 -8.16
CA ILE A 252 22.00 -9.74 -9.61
C ILE A 252 21.27 -8.46 -10.01
N LEU A 253 21.92 -7.61 -10.80
CA LEU A 253 21.32 -6.46 -11.45
C LEU A 253 21.07 -6.81 -12.92
N THR A 254 19.84 -6.64 -13.36
CA THR A 254 19.39 -7.02 -14.70
C THR A 254 18.83 -5.82 -15.43
N PHE A 255 19.24 -5.62 -16.68
CA PHE A 255 18.65 -4.70 -17.65
C PHE A 255 18.27 -5.43 -18.94
N LYS A 256 17.06 -5.23 -19.43
CA LYS A 256 16.54 -5.92 -20.61
C LYS A 256 15.72 -4.97 -21.45
N GLU A 257 15.96 -5.01 -22.75
CA GLU A 257 15.14 -4.34 -23.75
C GLU A 257 14.58 -5.36 -24.74
N PRO A 258 13.29 -5.27 -25.09
CA PRO A 258 12.67 -6.21 -26.01
C PRO A 258 12.93 -5.91 -27.49
N PHE A 259 13.56 -4.79 -27.79
CA PHE A 259 13.89 -4.34 -29.14
C PHE A 259 15.41 -4.32 -29.36
N GLY A 260 15.82 -4.52 -30.63
CA GLY A 260 17.20 -4.42 -31.09
C GLY A 260 17.68 -2.97 -31.24
N THR A 261 18.55 -2.69 -32.22
CA THR A 261 19.14 -1.36 -32.42
C THR A 261 18.28 -0.36 -33.19
N GLN A 262 17.20 -0.82 -33.83
CA GLN A 262 16.20 0.02 -34.51
C GLN A 262 16.83 1.07 -35.46
N GLY A 263 17.76 0.66 -36.32
CA GLY A 263 18.42 1.55 -37.29
C GLY A 263 19.48 2.46 -36.68
N ARG A 264 19.95 2.17 -35.47
CA ARG A 264 21.07 2.85 -34.79
C ARG A 264 22.24 1.91 -34.52
N GLY A 265 22.29 0.77 -35.21
CA GLY A 265 23.33 -0.24 -35.09
C GLY A 265 24.73 0.33 -35.19
N GLY A 266 25.03 1.13 -36.22
CA GLY A 266 26.37 1.70 -36.42
C GLY A 266 26.87 2.63 -35.31
N TYR A 267 25.96 3.27 -34.57
CA TYR A 267 26.33 4.01 -33.36
C TYR A 267 26.62 3.06 -32.20
N PHE A 268 25.71 2.10 -31.95
CA PHE A 268 25.84 1.13 -30.86
C PHE A 268 27.08 0.24 -31.02
N ASP A 269 27.44 -0.11 -32.27
CA ASP A 269 28.57 -0.98 -32.60
C ASP A 269 29.92 -0.45 -32.10
N LYS A 270 30.02 0.88 -31.91
CA LYS A 270 31.22 1.52 -31.37
C LYS A 270 31.34 1.40 -29.85
N TYR A 271 30.28 1.05 -29.14
CA TYR A 271 30.28 1.02 -27.68
C TYR A 271 30.05 -0.40 -27.13
N GLY A 272 29.08 -1.11 -27.71
CA GLY A 272 28.60 -2.39 -27.19
C GLY A 272 27.84 -2.26 -25.87
N ILE A 273 27.21 -3.36 -25.45
CA ILE A 273 26.30 -3.36 -24.29
C ILE A 273 27.01 -3.05 -22.96
N ILE A 274 28.30 -3.39 -22.85
CA ILE A 274 29.08 -3.19 -21.62
C ILE A 274 29.24 -1.69 -21.34
N ARG A 275 29.64 -0.90 -22.34
CA ARG A 275 29.80 0.56 -22.21
C ARG A 275 28.46 1.28 -22.19
N ASP A 276 27.46 0.75 -22.90
CA ASP A 276 26.14 1.39 -22.97
C ASP A 276 25.40 1.31 -21.61
N ILE A 277 25.45 0.16 -20.93
CA ILE A 277 24.59 -0.15 -19.77
C ILE A 277 25.34 -0.65 -18.52
N LEU A 278 26.36 -1.50 -18.67
CA LEU A 278 26.95 -2.19 -17.51
C LEU A 278 27.91 -1.28 -16.73
N GLN A 279 28.86 -0.64 -17.43
CA GLN A 279 29.91 0.20 -16.82
C GLN A 279 29.34 1.45 -16.14
N ASN A 280 28.19 1.94 -16.60
CA ASN A 280 27.51 3.11 -16.07
C ASN A 280 26.31 2.71 -15.18
N HIS A 281 25.12 2.54 -15.75
CA HIS A 281 23.85 2.43 -15.06
C HIS A 281 23.84 1.34 -13.99
N LEU A 282 24.21 0.11 -14.36
CA LEU A 282 24.15 -1.00 -13.41
C LEU A 282 25.26 -0.92 -12.36
N LEU A 283 26.46 -0.45 -12.72
CA LEU A 283 27.53 -0.23 -11.74
C LEU A 283 27.14 0.85 -10.72
N GLN A 284 26.55 1.96 -11.18
CA GLN A 284 26.09 3.05 -10.32
C GLN A 284 25.01 2.57 -9.33
N VAL A 285 24.01 1.83 -9.80
CA VAL A 285 22.99 1.22 -8.94
C VAL A 285 23.62 0.22 -7.95
N LEU A 286 24.59 -0.59 -8.39
CA LEU A 286 25.31 -1.52 -7.51
C LEU A 286 26.01 -0.77 -6.37
N THR A 287 26.74 0.31 -6.66
CA THR A 287 27.45 1.07 -5.63
C THR A 287 26.51 1.64 -4.56
N LEU A 288 25.34 2.15 -4.95
CA LEU A 288 24.32 2.61 -4.00
C LEU A 288 23.76 1.48 -3.12
N LEU A 289 23.56 0.30 -3.72
CA LEU A 289 23.10 -0.87 -3.01
C LEU A 289 24.13 -1.40 -2.01
N THR A 290 25.43 -1.32 -2.32
CA THR A 290 26.49 -1.98 -1.55
C THR A 290 27.34 -1.05 -0.70
N MET A 291 27.21 0.27 -0.81
CA MET A 291 28.02 1.22 -0.02
C MET A 291 27.78 1.13 1.49
N GLU A 292 28.75 1.47 2.32
CA GLU A 292 28.50 1.65 3.75
C GLU A 292 27.57 2.84 4.01
N THR A 293 27.01 2.92 5.22
CA THR A 293 26.19 4.07 5.63
C THR A 293 27.01 5.36 5.53
N PRO A 294 26.60 6.32 4.67
CA PRO A 294 27.29 7.59 4.60
C PRO A 294 27.01 8.40 5.87
N VAL A 295 27.89 9.35 6.19
CA VAL A 295 27.73 10.21 7.38
C VAL A 295 26.44 11.03 7.38
N ILE A 296 25.88 11.31 6.19
CA ILE A 296 24.61 12.00 6.01
C ILE A 296 24.03 11.65 4.63
N VAL A 297 22.70 11.48 4.55
CA VAL A 297 21.99 11.10 3.31
C VAL A 297 21.13 12.21 2.71
N GLU A 298 20.75 13.22 3.50
CA GLU A 298 19.92 14.35 3.06
C GLU A 298 20.44 15.67 3.67
N GLY A 299 20.21 16.80 3.01
CA GLY A 299 20.70 18.10 3.48
C GLY A 299 22.14 18.43 3.06
N LYS A 300 22.73 19.48 3.65
CA LYS A 300 24.02 20.04 3.23
C LYS A 300 25.16 19.02 3.44
N GLY A 301 25.90 18.70 2.38
CA GLY A 301 27.03 17.77 2.42
C GLY A 301 26.68 16.31 2.06
N SER A 302 25.39 15.95 1.98
CA SER A 302 24.91 14.61 1.57
C SER A 302 25.49 14.15 0.23
N GLY A 303 25.50 15.03 -0.77
CA GLY A 303 26.06 14.72 -2.09
C GLY A 303 27.53 14.31 -2.06
N LYS A 304 28.35 14.86 -1.15
CA LYS A 304 29.73 14.42 -0.97
C LYS A 304 29.80 13.09 -0.23
N ALA A 305 29.07 12.97 0.89
CA ALA A 305 29.09 11.79 1.75
C ALA A 305 28.64 10.51 1.02
N ILE A 306 27.57 10.58 0.22
CA ILE A 306 27.08 9.47 -0.59
C ILE A 306 28.09 9.07 -1.65
N ARG A 307 28.66 10.05 -2.39
CA ARG A 307 29.65 9.78 -3.43
C ARG A 307 30.95 9.19 -2.86
N ASP A 308 31.41 9.66 -1.71
CA ASP A 308 32.56 9.07 -1.00
C ASP A 308 32.31 7.59 -0.66
N ALA A 309 31.10 7.25 -0.20
CA ALA A 309 30.73 5.87 0.12
C ALA A 309 30.64 4.99 -1.15
N LYS A 310 30.16 5.53 -2.27
CA LYS A 310 30.17 4.85 -3.58
C LYS A 310 31.59 4.61 -4.09
N VAL A 311 32.48 5.60 -3.99
CA VAL A 311 33.89 5.47 -4.36
C VAL A 311 34.59 4.42 -3.51
N ALA A 312 34.31 4.36 -2.21
CA ALA A 312 34.87 3.33 -1.33
C ALA A 312 34.52 1.90 -1.79
N VAL A 313 33.31 1.69 -2.31
CA VAL A 313 32.92 0.42 -2.93
C VAL A 313 33.73 0.14 -4.19
N LEU A 314 33.81 1.11 -5.10
CA LEU A 314 34.55 0.95 -6.36
C LEU A 314 36.03 0.66 -6.10
N ASN A 315 36.63 1.31 -5.11
CA ASN A 315 38.02 1.06 -4.71
C ASN A 315 38.22 -0.36 -4.16
N ALA A 316 37.21 -0.95 -3.54
CA ALA A 316 37.24 -2.34 -3.08
C ALA A 316 36.97 -3.35 -4.20
N MET A 317 36.55 -2.93 -5.39
CA MET A 317 36.28 -3.86 -6.50
C MET A 317 37.55 -4.37 -7.17
N SER A 318 37.55 -5.63 -7.57
CA SER A 318 38.62 -6.19 -8.41
C SER A 318 38.42 -5.82 -9.88
N VAL A 319 39.52 -5.76 -10.64
CA VAL A 319 39.46 -5.69 -12.11
C VAL A 319 38.78 -6.95 -12.66
N ILE A 320 38.01 -6.80 -13.73
CA ILE A 320 37.28 -7.90 -14.37
C ILE A 320 38.23 -8.73 -15.22
N ASP A 321 38.19 -10.05 -15.09
CA ASP A 321 38.86 -10.99 -15.99
C ASP A 321 37.88 -11.53 -17.05
N LEU A 322 38.39 -12.03 -18.17
CA LEU A 322 37.57 -12.63 -19.22
C LEU A 322 36.77 -13.85 -18.72
N ASP A 323 37.31 -14.61 -17.76
CA ASP A 323 36.60 -15.74 -17.13
C ASP A 323 35.34 -15.32 -16.35
N ASP A 324 35.24 -14.03 -16.00
CA ASP A 324 34.09 -13.42 -15.34
C ASP A 324 33.05 -12.87 -16.31
N VAL A 325 33.23 -13.07 -17.61
CA VAL A 325 32.37 -12.49 -18.66
C VAL A 325 31.76 -13.56 -19.55
N LEU A 326 30.45 -13.42 -19.81
CA LEU A 326 29.76 -14.10 -20.89
C LEU A 326 29.17 -13.07 -21.84
N LEU A 327 29.46 -13.21 -23.13
CA LEU A 327 29.01 -12.31 -24.20
C LEU A 327 27.98 -12.99 -25.09
N GLY A 328 27.00 -12.22 -25.55
CA GLY A 328 26.01 -12.67 -26.53
C GLY A 328 25.71 -11.63 -27.60
N GLN A 329 25.28 -12.10 -28.77
CA GLN A 329 24.80 -11.26 -29.86
C GLN A 329 23.48 -11.82 -30.42
N TYR A 330 22.44 -10.99 -30.53
CA TYR A 330 21.17 -11.47 -31.07
C TYR A 330 21.29 -11.73 -32.58
N ASP A 331 20.59 -12.77 -33.04
CA ASP A 331 20.49 -13.11 -34.46
C ASP A 331 19.83 -11.97 -35.25
N GLY A 332 20.44 -11.55 -36.36
CA GLY A 332 20.02 -10.40 -37.16
C GLY A 332 20.49 -9.03 -36.66
N TYR A 333 21.44 -8.95 -35.71
CA TYR A 333 22.08 -7.68 -35.34
C TYR A 333 22.77 -7.01 -36.53
N THR A 334 23.51 -7.80 -37.31
CA THR A 334 24.30 -7.33 -38.46
C THR A 334 23.43 -6.95 -39.67
N ASP A 335 22.14 -7.31 -39.66
CA ASP A 335 21.17 -6.93 -40.69
C ASP A 335 20.83 -5.42 -40.66
N ASP A 336 21.17 -4.70 -39.58
CA ASP A 336 20.99 -3.24 -39.51
C ASP A 336 21.89 -2.55 -40.56
N ASP A 337 21.28 -1.88 -41.54
CA ASP A 337 21.96 -1.19 -42.64
C ASP A 337 22.99 -0.15 -42.18
N THR A 338 22.86 0.36 -40.96
CA THR A 338 23.81 1.33 -40.41
C THR A 338 25.10 0.70 -39.89
N ILE A 339 25.19 -0.63 -39.83
CA ILE A 339 26.41 -1.36 -39.45
C ILE A 339 27.24 -1.62 -40.71
N ASP A 340 28.40 -0.96 -40.78
CA ASP A 340 29.34 -1.10 -41.89
C ASP A 340 30.05 -2.46 -41.89
N ASN A 341 30.45 -2.95 -40.71
CA ASN A 341 31.12 -4.24 -40.55
C ASN A 341 30.12 -5.37 -40.26
N LYS A 342 29.77 -6.15 -41.29
CA LYS A 342 28.81 -7.26 -41.17
C LYS A 342 29.34 -8.48 -40.41
N ASP A 343 30.65 -8.52 -40.10
CA ASP A 343 31.30 -9.56 -39.29
C ASP A 343 31.59 -9.08 -37.86
N THR A 344 30.92 -8.03 -37.39
CA THR A 344 31.16 -7.44 -36.06
C THR A 344 30.85 -8.42 -34.92
N ASN A 345 31.78 -8.54 -33.98
CA ASN A 345 31.62 -9.33 -32.75
C ASN A 345 31.08 -8.48 -31.58
N THR A 346 30.53 -7.29 -31.83
CA THR A 346 30.01 -6.42 -30.77
C THR A 346 28.94 -7.14 -29.94
N PRO A 347 29.12 -7.26 -28.61
CA PRO A 347 28.13 -7.90 -27.76
C PRO A 347 26.90 -6.99 -27.60
N THR A 348 25.73 -7.56 -27.88
CA THR A 348 24.42 -6.94 -27.60
C THR A 348 23.80 -7.48 -26.31
N PHE A 349 24.44 -8.48 -25.70
CA PHE A 349 24.15 -9.05 -24.39
C PHE A 349 25.46 -9.33 -23.64
N ALA A 350 25.48 -9.10 -22.34
CA ALA A 350 26.60 -9.49 -21.49
C ALA A 350 26.14 -9.84 -20.06
N VAL A 351 26.84 -10.80 -19.45
CA VAL A 351 26.80 -11.10 -18.01
C VAL A 351 28.21 -10.96 -17.48
N ILE A 352 28.39 -10.16 -16.42
CA ILE A 352 29.69 -9.90 -15.80
C ILE A 352 29.59 -10.19 -14.29
N ARG A 353 30.54 -10.96 -13.76
CA ARG A 353 30.74 -11.10 -12.31
C ARG A 353 31.74 -10.07 -11.79
N LEU A 354 31.33 -9.33 -10.77
CA LEU A 354 32.15 -8.42 -9.98
C LEU A 354 32.34 -8.97 -8.56
N ARG A 355 33.42 -8.54 -7.91
CA ARG A 355 33.77 -8.87 -6.52
C ARG A 355 34.09 -7.57 -5.79
N ILE A 356 33.55 -7.42 -4.57
CA ILE A 356 33.80 -6.27 -3.69
C ILE A 356 34.57 -6.79 -2.47
N ASN A 357 35.86 -6.49 -2.40
CA ASN A 357 36.78 -7.01 -1.40
C ASN A 357 36.77 -6.11 -0.15
N ASN A 358 35.70 -6.17 0.62
CA ASN A 358 35.58 -5.48 1.90
C ASN A 358 34.88 -6.38 2.95
N PRO A 359 34.92 -6.06 4.25
CA PRO A 359 34.36 -6.93 5.29
C PRO A 359 32.88 -7.30 5.10
N ARG A 360 32.07 -6.39 4.52
CA ARG A 360 30.64 -6.61 4.31
C ARG A 360 30.34 -7.55 3.14
N TRP A 361 31.14 -7.52 2.08
CA TRP A 361 30.83 -8.18 0.80
C TRP A 361 31.82 -9.23 0.35
N ASP A 362 32.88 -9.48 1.12
CA ASP A 362 33.86 -10.51 0.82
C ASP A 362 33.20 -11.87 0.54
N GLY A 363 33.58 -12.48 -0.58
CA GLY A 363 33.01 -13.74 -1.08
C GLY A 363 31.63 -13.66 -1.73
N VAL A 364 30.92 -12.52 -1.71
CA VAL A 364 29.60 -12.38 -2.34
C VAL A 364 29.75 -11.97 -3.82
N PRO A 365 29.30 -12.80 -4.78
CA PRO A 365 29.34 -12.50 -6.20
C PRO A 365 28.26 -11.49 -6.59
N MET A 366 28.68 -10.46 -7.31
CA MET A 366 27.81 -9.40 -7.83
C MET A 366 27.68 -9.56 -9.35
N ILE A 367 26.48 -9.83 -9.86
CA ILE A 367 26.25 -10.09 -11.27
C ILE A 367 25.59 -8.88 -11.92
N LEU A 368 26.20 -8.37 -12.99
CA LEU A 368 25.58 -7.40 -13.88
C LEU A 368 25.18 -8.10 -15.17
N LYS A 369 23.89 -8.03 -15.55
CA LYS A 369 23.32 -8.67 -16.73
C LYS A 369 22.58 -7.63 -17.57
N ALA A 370 22.96 -7.46 -18.84
CA ALA A 370 22.26 -6.56 -19.74
C ALA A 370 22.12 -7.15 -21.15
N GLY A 371 21.03 -6.82 -21.85
CA GLY A 371 20.94 -7.08 -23.28
C GLY A 371 19.75 -6.45 -24.01
N LYS A 372 19.85 -6.44 -25.34
CA LYS A 372 18.83 -5.96 -26.30
C LYS A 372 18.14 -7.13 -27.01
N ALA A 373 17.01 -6.87 -27.67
CA ALA A 373 16.20 -7.87 -28.36
C ALA A 373 15.83 -9.10 -27.48
N LEU A 374 15.56 -8.87 -26.19
CA LEU A 374 15.18 -9.90 -25.23
C LEU A 374 13.66 -10.07 -25.13
N ASN A 375 13.19 -10.95 -24.25
CA ASN A 375 11.77 -11.29 -24.12
C ASN A 375 10.89 -10.20 -23.46
N GLU A 376 11.47 -9.21 -22.79
CA GLU A 376 10.71 -8.20 -22.04
C GLU A 376 11.55 -6.93 -21.80
N ARG A 377 10.88 -5.81 -21.53
CA ARG A 377 11.50 -4.62 -20.96
C ARG A 377 11.54 -4.77 -19.45
N LYS A 378 12.74 -4.81 -18.86
CA LYS A 378 12.88 -4.93 -17.40
C LYS A 378 14.22 -4.38 -16.91
N ALA A 379 14.19 -3.54 -15.89
CA ALA A 379 15.34 -3.24 -15.06
C ALA A 379 15.03 -3.60 -13.61
N GLU A 380 15.84 -4.43 -12.98
CA GLU A 380 15.58 -5.01 -11.66
C GLU A 380 16.88 -5.32 -10.94
N MET A 381 16.87 -5.21 -9.61
CA MET A 381 17.90 -5.73 -8.73
C MET A 381 17.32 -6.85 -7.87
N ARG A 382 18.08 -7.95 -7.74
CA ARG A 382 17.71 -9.16 -7.01
C ARG A 382 18.82 -9.51 -6.04
N ILE A 383 18.47 -9.71 -4.78
CA ILE A 383 19.37 -10.14 -3.71
C ILE A 383 18.87 -11.50 -3.27
N GLN A 384 19.63 -12.55 -3.54
CA GLN A 384 19.29 -13.89 -3.09
C GLN A 384 20.01 -14.16 -1.78
N PHE A 385 19.25 -14.51 -0.75
CA PHE A 385 19.79 -14.86 0.57
C PHE A 385 20.31 -16.30 0.56
N LYS A 386 21.16 -16.64 1.54
CA LYS A 386 21.59 -18.02 1.77
C LYS A 386 20.43 -18.87 2.27
N ASP A 387 20.63 -20.18 2.23
CA ASP A 387 19.66 -21.13 2.76
C ASP A 387 19.41 -20.86 4.25
N ALA A 388 18.15 -21.00 4.67
CA ALA A 388 17.82 -20.85 6.08
C ALA A 388 18.57 -21.92 6.87
N PRO A 389 19.27 -21.57 7.97
CA PRO A 389 19.82 -22.56 8.87
C PRO A 389 18.71 -23.54 9.24
N ALA A 390 19.03 -24.82 9.32
CA ALA A 390 18.09 -25.85 9.75
C ALA A 390 16.90 -26.18 8.83
N GLY A 391 16.75 -25.50 7.68
CA GLY A 391 15.56 -25.66 6.81
C GLY A 391 15.29 -27.11 6.40
N ASP A 392 16.33 -27.83 5.96
CA ASP A 392 16.18 -29.21 5.47
C ASP A 392 15.76 -30.20 6.57
N PHE A 393 16.13 -29.95 7.83
CA PHE A 393 15.76 -30.84 8.94
C PHE A 393 14.45 -30.46 9.62
N LEU A 394 14.15 -29.16 9.76
CA LEU A 394 12.97 -28.68 10.47
C LEU A 394 11.68 -29.00 9.73
N PHE A 395 11.76 -29.16 8.42
CA PHE A 395 10.62 -29.40 7.55
C PHE A 395 10.67 -30.79 6.89
N ASP A 396 11.26 -31.80 7.54
CA ASP A 396 11.24 -33.20 7.12
C ASP A 396 11.67 -33.40 5.65
N GLY A 397 12.80 -32.77 5.27
CA GLY A 397 13.35 -32.84 3.92
C GLY A 397 12.55 -32.09 2.85
N GLN A 398 11.51 -31.32 3.20
CA GLN A 398 10.80 -30.48 2.23
C GLN A 398 11.69 -29.31 1.78
N PRO A 399 11.75 -29.02 0.47
CA PRO A 399 12.59 -27.94 -0.04
C PRO A 399 12.11 -26.58 0.48
N CYS A 400 13.04 -25.79 1.01
CA CYS A 400 12.82 -24.40 1.40
C CYS A 400 13.59 -23.49 0.44
N PRO A 401 12.96 -22.97 -0.64
CA PRO A 401 13.62 -22.08 -1.58
C PRO A 401 14.27 -20.88 -0.90
N ARG A 402 15.43 -20.45 -1.41
CA ARG A 402 16.11 -19.25 -0.90
C ARG A 402 15.20 -18.03 -1.00
N ASN A 403 15.22 -17.22 0.06
CA ASN A 403 14.54 -15.93 0.05
C ASN A 403 15.20 -15.01 -0.99
N GLU A 404 14.40 -14.14 -1.60
CA GLU A 404 14.90 -13.16 -2.57
C GLU A 404 14.26 -11.82 -2.34
N LEU A 405 15.06 -10.79 -2.07
CA LEU A 405 14.59 -9.42 -2.16
C LEU A 405 14.72 -8.94 -3.61
N VAL A 406 13.65 -8.36 -4.13
CA VAL A 406 13.58 -7.88 -5.49
C VAL A 406 13.11 -6.43 -5.51
N MET A 407 13.83 -5.57 -6.23
CA MET A 407 13.41 -4.20 -6.48
C MET A 407 13.37 -3.99 -7.99
N ARG A 408 12.15 -3.88 -8.53
CA ARG A 408 11.90 -3.66 -9.96
C ARG A 408 11.92 -2.17 -10.23
N MET A 409 12.96 -1.71 -10.93
CA MET A 409 13.17 -0.30 -11.26
C MET A 409 12.30 0.18 -12.42
N GLN A 410 11.98 -0.69 -13.38
CA GLN A 410 11.02 -0.43 -14.46
C GLN A 410 10.72 -1.70 -15.27
N PRO A 411 9.55 -1.80 -15.93
CA PRO A 411 8.33 -1.01 -15.69
C PRO A 411 7.66 -1.45 -14.37
N LYS A 412 6.64 -0.69 -13.93
CA LYS A 412 5.81 -1.02 -12.75
C LYS A 412 6.66 -1.17 -11.49
N GLU A 413 7.15 -0.05 -11.00
CA GLU A 413 8.01 0.07 -9.83
C GLU A 413 7.46 -0.72 -8.63
N ALA A 414 8.26 -1.62 -8.09
CA ALA A 414 7.85 -2.47 -6.97
C ALA A 414 9.05 -2.95 -6.14
N ILE A 415 8.82 -3.18 -4.85
CA ILE A 415 9.73 -3.86 -3.93
C ILE A 415 8.99 -5.09 -3.42
N TYR A 416 9.58 -6.28 -3.54
CA TYR A 416 9.00 -7.46 -2.95
C TYR A 416 10.06 -8.43 -2.41
N MET A 417 9.76 -9.07 -1.29
CA MET A 417 10.59 -10.10 -0.65
C MET A 417 9.92 -11.45 -0.85
N LYS A 418 10.50 -12.31 -1.70
CA LYS A 418 10.15 -13.72 -1.74
C LYS A 418 10.60 -14.38 -0.45
N THR A 419 9.66 -14.99 0.25
CA THR A 419 9.84 -15.64 1.54
C THR A 419 9.10 -16.96 1.59
N ASN A 420 9.53 -17.85 2.47
CA ASN A 420 8.82 -19.10 2.73
C ASN A 420 7.72 -18.87 3.77
N VAL A 421 6.49 -19.22 3.41
CA VAL A 421 5.32 -19.18 4.30
C VAL A 421 4.74 -20.58 4.41
N LYS A 422 3.95 -20.83 5.46
CA LYS A 422 3.16 -22.05 5.53
C LYS A 422 2.20 -22.09 4.35
N SER A 423 2.26 -23.15 3.54
CA SER A 423 1.32 -23.39 2.44
C SER A 423 -0.13 -23.14 2.89
N PRO A 424 -0.88 -22.21 2.25
CA PRO A 424 -2.24 -21.89 2.69
C PRO A 424 -3.12 -23.15 2.66
N GLY A 425 -3.77 -23.48 3.78
CA GLY A 425 -4.53 -24.73 3.90
C GLY A 425 -4.17 -25.53 5.15
N PHE A 426 -4.36 -26.85 5.12
CA PHE A 426 -4.02 -27.78 6.22
C PHE A 426 -2.60 -28.32 6.16
N SER A 427 -1.86 -28.01 5.09
CA SER A 427 -0.47 -28.38 4.98
C SER A 427 0.40 -27.48 5.87
N ALA A 428 1.34 -28.08 6.60
CA ALA A 428 2.41 -27.36 7.29
C ALA A 428 3.63 -27.12 6.39
N LYS A 429 3.60 -27.58 5.13
CA LYS A 429 4.72 -27.48 4.20
C LYS A 429 5.07 -26.02 3.90
N PRO A 430 6.36 -25.66 3.89
CA PRO A 430 6.81 -24.38 3.35
C PRO A 430 6.43 -24.24 1.88
N THR A 431 5.96 -23.06 1.49
CA THR A 431 5.79 -22.64 0.09
C THR A 431 6.34 -21.23 -0.07
N GLN A 432 6.89 -20.92 -1.23
CA GLN A 432 7.36 -19.56 -1.51
C GLN A 432 6.17 -18.63 -1.83
N SER A 433 6.18 -17.45 -1.23
CA SER A 433 5.23 -16.33 -1.44
C SER A 433 5.99 -15.01 -1.28
N GLU A 434 5.36 -13.86 -1.46
CA GLU A 434 6.00 -12.55 -1.35
C GLU A 434 5.33 -11.56 -0.39
N LEU A 435 6.14 -10.70 0.22
CA LEU A 435 5.71 -9.45 0.85
C LEU A 435 5.98 -8.32 -0.15
N GLU A 436 4.98 -7.53 -0.55
CA GLU A 436 5.11 -6.56 -1.65
C GLU A 436 4.70 -5.13 -1.28
N VAL A 437 5.44 -4.16 -1.85
CA VAL A 437 5.04 -2.77 -2.06
C VAL A 437 5.08 -2.46 -3.56
N ASN A 438 3.90 -2.34 -4.19
CA ASN A 438 3.73 -1.98 -5.59
C ASN A 438 3.36 -0.49 -5.69
N TYR A 439 4.18 0.32 -6.36
CA TYR A 439 4.03 1.79 -6.31
C TYR A 439 2.75 2.27 -6.99
N ASN A 440 2.38 1.66 -8.11
CA ASN A 440 1.19 2.03 -8.87
C ASN A 440 -0.09 1.86 -8.05
N THR A 441 -0.20 0.75 -7.33
CA THR A 441 -1.38 0.47 -6.51
C THR A 441 -1.33 1.22 -5.18
N ARG A 442 -0.14 1.33 -4.56
CA ARG A 442 -0.01 1.86 -3.20
C ARG A 442 -0.04 3.39 -3.11
N PHE A 443 0.56 4.09 -4.09
CA PHE A 443 0.75 5.55 -4.04
C PHE A 443 -0.05 6.29 -5.12
N PHE A 444 -0.28 5.68 -6.28
CA PHE A 444 -0.91 6.35 -7.42
C PHE A 444 -2.35 5.92 -7.68
N GLY A 445 -2.84 4.90 -6.98
CA GLY A 445 -4.26 4.50 -6.96
C GLY A 445 -4.85 4.25 -8.35
N ASN A 446 -4.21 3.42 -9.19
CA ASN A 446 -4.64 3.10 -10.58
C ASN A 446 -5.03 4.31 -11.46
N ASN A 447 -4.68 5.52 -11.07
CA ASN A 447 -5.11 6.74 -11.72
C ASN A 447 -4.03 7.15 -12.74
N GLU A 448 -4.34 7.10 -14.03
CA GLU A 448 -3.37 7.34 -15.11
C GLU A 448 -2.75 8.75 -15.08
N THR A 449 -3.32 9.69 -14.32
CA THR A 449 -2.87 11.07 -14.20
C THR A 449 -1.82 11.31 -13.11
N ASN A 450 -1.67 10.40 -12.15
CA ASN A 450 -0.63 10.49 -11.10
C ASN A 450 0.50 9.52 -11.44
N VAL A 451 1.54 10.00 -12.13
CA VAL A 451 2.68 9.19 -12.54
C VAL A 451 3.95 9.65 -11.86
N ASN A 452 4.84 8.69 -11.58
CA ASN A 452 6.20 8.98 -11.14
C ASN A 452 6.86 9.97 -12.11
N PRO A 453 7.42 11.10 -11.63
CA PRO A 453 8.17 12.02 -12.46
C PRO A 453 9.29 11.29 -13.20
N ASP A 454 9.55 11.66 -14.44
CA ASP A 454 10.62 11.05 -15.20
C ASP A 454 12.00 11.41 -14.59
N ALA A 455 13.00 10.59 -14.89
CA ALA A 455 14.32 10.74 -14.27
C ALA A 455 15.01 12.07 -14.61
N TYR A 456 14.79 12.62 -15.81
CA TYR A 456 15.40 13.91 -16.19
C TYR A 456 14.77 15.07 -15.42
N THR A 457 13.45 15.07 -15.26
CA THR A 457 12.76 16.09 -14.44
C THR A 457 13.30 16.12 -13.01
N ARG A 458 13.49 14.95 -12.39
CA ARG A 458 14.07 14.86 -11.03
C ARG A 458 15.51 15.30 -10.93
N LEU A 459 16.36 14.85 -11.86
CA LEU A 459 17.76 15.26 -11.85
C LEU A 459 17.90 16.76 -12.09
N LEU A 460 17.09 17.36 -12.97
CA LEU A 460 17.08 18.80 -13.15
C LEU A 460 16.72 19.53 -11.85
N LEU A 461 15.71 19.05 -11.11
CA LEU A 461 15.37 19.62 -9.81
C LEU A 461 16.54 19.50 -8.80
N ASP A 462 17.18 18.33 -8.72
CA ASP A 462 18.36 18.13 -7.87
C ASP A 462 19.50 19.09 -8.25
N ILE A 463 19.71 19.31 -9.55
CA ILE A 463 20.69 20.28 -10.06
C ILE A 463 20.35 21.69 -9.59
N LEU A 464 19.09 22.11 -9.61
CA LEU A 464 18.69 23.44 -9.16
C LEU A 464 18.83 23.61 -7.64
N GLN A 465 18.56 22.55 -6.88
CA GLN A 465 18.76 22.51 -5.42
C GLN A 465 20.24 22.39 -5.02
N GLY A 466 21.13 22.09 -5.96
CA GLY A 466 22.56 21.89 -5.68
C GLY A 466 22.89 20.53 -5.07
N LYS A 467 22.01 19.55 -5.26
CA LYS A 467 22.16 18.17 -4.77
C LYS A 467 22.98 17.37 -5.78
N GLN A 468 24.20 16.99 -5.41
CA GLN A 468 25.09 16.19 -6.26
C GLN A 468 25.03 14.68 -5.99
N ALA A 469 24.15 14.20 -5.10
CA ALA A 469 24.13 12.78 -4.73
C ALA A 469 23.82 11.83 -5.90
N ALA A 470 22.95 12.27 -6.82
CA ALA A 470 22.52 11.51 -7.99
C ALA A 470 23.37 11.78 -9.26
N PHE A 471 24.59 12.33 -9.10
CA PHE A 471 25.49 12.68 -10.20
C PHE A 471 26.85 12.03 -10.01
N VAL A 472 27.47 11.64 -11.12
CA VAL A 472 28.72 10.86 -11.06
C VAL A 472 29.92 11.80 -10.89
N ARG A 473 30.74 11.56 -9.87
CA ARG A 473 32.00 12.28 -9.67
C ARG A 473 33.11 11.75 -10.58
N ASP A 474 34.15 12.54 -10.79
CA ASP A 474 35.27 12.16 -11.65
C ASP A 474 36.05 10.93 -11.14
N ASP A 475 36.31 10.84 -9.85
CA ASP A 475 36.94 9.69 -9.21
C ASP A 475 36.10 8.41 -9.30
N GLU A 476 34.77 8.52 -9.23
CA GLU A 476 33.85 7.40 -9.51
C GLU A 476 34.01 6.89 -10.94
N LEU A 477 34.02 7.80 -11.93
CA LEU A 477 34.18 7.42 -13.34
C LEU A 477 35.56 6.84 -13.63
N ARG A 478 36.62 7.43 -13.06
CA ARG A 478 38.00 6.92 -13.18
C ARG A 478 38.08 5.48 -12.70
N ARG A 479 37.63 5.23 -11.47
CA ARG A 479 37.67 3.89 -10.88
C ARG A 479 36.78 2.91 -11.63
N ALA A 480 35.59 3.33 -12.08
CA ALA A 480 34.75 2.52 -12.95
C ALA A 480 35.48 2.11 -14.24
N TRP A 481 36.20 3.03 -14.89
CA TRP A 481 36.98 2.70 -16.08
C TRP A 481 38.19 1.81 -15.79
N GLU A 482 38.89 1.98 -14.68
CA GLU A 482 39.97 1.07 -14.28
C GLU A 482 39.48 -0.38 -14.09
N ILE A 483 38.25 -0.57 -13.62
CA ILE A 483 37.64 -1.91 -13.44
C ILE A 483 37.33 -2.58 -14.79
N PHE A 484 36.79 -1.82 -15.75
CA PHE A 484 36.25 -2.35 -17.01
C PHE A 484 37.22 -2.29 -18.19
N THR A 485 38.13 -1.33 -18.23
CA THR A 485 39.03 -1.12 -19.39
C THR A 485 39.84 -2.37 -19.75
N PRO A 486 40.46 -3.09 -18.79
CA PRO A 486 41.28 -4.26 -19.13
C PRO A 486 40.50 -5.36 -19.85
N VAL A 487 39.27 -5.68 -19.40
CA VAL A 487 38.46 -6.70 -20.06
C VAL A 487 37.91 -6.23 -21.40
N LEU A 488 37.55 -4.95 -21.52
CA LEU A 488 37.10 -4.37 -22.80
C LEU A 488 38.19 -4.44 -23.87
N HIS A 489 39.42 -4.05 -23.51
CA HIS A 489 40.57 -4.13 -24.41
C HIS A 489 40.89 -5.58 -24.78
N ARG A 490 40.83 -6.52 -23.83
CA ARG A 490 41.01 -7.95 -24.14
C ARG A 490 39.94 -8.49 -25.08
N ILE A 491 38.66 -8.16 -24.87
CA ILE A 491 37.56 -8.56 -25.77
C ILE A 491 37.83 -8.07 -27.21
N GLU A 492 38.29 -6.84 -27.36
CA GLU A 492 38.59 -6.22 -28.66
C GLU A 492 39.85 -6.79 -29.30
N GLN A 493 40.93 -7.00 -28.53
CA GLN A 493 42.20 -7.53 -29.00
C GLN A 493 42.14 -9.02 -29.36
N GLU A 494 41.48 -9.82 -28.52
CA GLU A 494 41.29 -11.26 -28.74
C GLU A 494 40.11 -11.54 -29.69
N ASN A 495 39.37 -10.49 -30.11
CA ASN A 495 38.20 -10.55 -30.97
C ASN A 495 37.19 -11.63 -30.52
N VAL A 496 36.86 -11.61 -29.22
CA VAL A 496 36.08 -12.66 -28.56
C VAL A 496 34.70 -12.76 -29.21
N ARG A 497 34.37 -13.95 -29.72
CA ARG A 497 33.11 -14.17 -30.44
C ARG A 497 31.95 -14.34 -29.46
N PRO A 498 30.90 -13.50 -29.53
CA PRO A 498 29.74 -13.62 -28.66
C PRO A 498 28.88 -14.84 -29.03
N VAL A 499 28.19 -15.41 -28.05
CA VAL A 499 27.23 -16.50 -28.28
C VAL A 499 25.98 -15.95 -28.96
N VAL A 500 25.55 -16.58 -30.05
CA VAL A 500 24.35 -16.14 -30.78
C VAL A 500 23.09 -16.53 -30.01
N TYR A 501 22.11 -15.61 -29.91
CA TYR A 501 20.81 -15.91 -29.31
C TYR A 501 19.64 -15.39 -30.15
N ALA A 502 18.51 -16.07 -30.07
CA ALA A 502 17.30 -15.68 -30.79
C ALA A 502 16.67 -14.41 -30.20
N GLN A 503 16.18 -13.52 -31.08
CA GLN A 503 15.41 -12.35 -30.68
C GLN A 503 14.15 -12.76 -29.90
N GLY A 504 13.77 -11.96 -28.90
CA GLY A 504 12.64 -12.26 -28.02
C GLY A 504 12.92 -13.36 -26.98
N GLY A 505 14.13 -13.91 -26.93
CA GLY A 505 14.57 -14.87 -25.91
C GLY A 505 15.07 -14.22 -24.61
N ARG A 506 15.55 -15.03 -23.65
CA ARG A 506 16.15 -14.52 -22.39
C ARG A 506 17.64 -14.16 -22.49
N GLY A 507 18.21 -14.26 -23.69
CA GLY A 507 19.65 -14.21 -23.98
C GLY A 507 20.18 -15.60 -24.33
N PRO A 508 21.52 -15.76 -24.40
CA PRO A 508 22.17 -17.07 -24.54
C PRO A 508 21.74 -18.04 -23.45
N LYS A 509 21.58 -19.32 -23.78
CA LYS A 509 21.17 -20.35 -22.80
C LYS A 509 22.25 -20.56 -21.74
N GLU A 510 23.49 -20.46 -22.18
CA GLU A 510 24.73 -20.53 -21.43
C GLU A 510 24.79 -19.46 -20.32
N ALA A 511 24.00 -18.38 -20.43
CA ALA A 511 23.98 -17.33 -19.42
C ALA A 511 23.42 -17.82 -18.06
N ASP A 512 22.41 -18.70 -18.05
CA ASP A 512 21.86 -19.21 -16.80
C ASP A 512 22.86 -20.16 -16.11
N ASP A 513 23.50 -21.05 -16.88
CA ASP A 513 24.56 -21.96 -16.40
C ASP A 513 25.79 -21.20 -15.89
N PHE A 514 26.18 -20.14 -16.61
CA PHE A 514 27.28 -19.26 -16.20
C PHE A 514 26.98 -18.63 -14.84
N ILE A 515 25.79 -18.04 -14.66
CA ILE A 515 25.39 -17.40 -13.39
C ILE A 515 25.35 -18.42 -12.25
N TYR A 516 24.80 -19.62 -12.49
CA TYR A 516 24.82 -20.69 -11.50
C TYR A 516 26.25 -21.04 -11.09
N ARG A 517 27.15 -21.27 -12.05
CA ARG A 517 28.54 -21.64 -11.80
C ARG A 517 29.32 -20.57 -11.04
N VAL A 518 29.17 -19.30 -11.41
CA VAL A 518 30.01 -18.22 -10.88
C VAL A 518 29.42 -17.52 -9.65
N ALA A 519 28.10 -17.68 -9.41
CA ALA A 519 27.38 -17.01 -8.32
C ALA A 519 26.57 -17.93 -7.40
N GLY A 520 26.42 -19.21 -7.73
CA GLY A 520 25.57 -20.14 -6.96
C GLY A 520 24.10 -19.74 -6.93
N TYR A 521 23.64 -18.95 -7.91
CA TYR A 521 22.26 -18.50 -7.98
C TYR A 521 21.34 -19.66 -8.32
N ILE A 522 20.35 -19.92 -7.47
CA ILE A 522 19.37 -20.98 -7.68
C ILE A 522 18.04 -20.34 -8.07
N ARG A 523 17.54 -20.65 -9.27
CA ARG A 523 16.26 -20.11 -9.73
C ARG A 523 15.10 -20.96 -9.17
N SER A 524 14.14 -20.30 -8.53
CA SER A 524 12.87 -20.93 -8.15
C SER A 524 11.97 -21.03 -9.39
N GLU A 525 11.81 -22.23 -9.95
CA GLU A 525 10.96 -22.46 -11.14
C GLU A 525 9.46 -22.49 -10.80
N ASP A 526 9.12 -22.87 -9.57
CA ASP A 526 7.73 -23.04 -9.12
C ASP A 526 7.10 -21.71 -8.61
N TYR A 527 7.87 -20.64 -8.51
CA TYR A 527 7.39 -19.33 -8.07
C TYR A 527 6.62 -18.60 -9.17
N VAL A 528 5.36 -18.25 -8.87
CA VAL A 528 4.51 -17.43 -9.74
C VAL A 528 4.29 -16.07 -9.07
N TYR A 529 4.78 -15.01 -9.70
CA TYR A 529 4.50 -13.63 -9.29
C TYR A 529 3.14 -13.17 -9.83
N TYR A 530 2.36 -12.53 -8.97
CA TYR A 530 1.05 -11.98 -9.33
C TYR A 530 1.11 -10.46 -9.34
N ASP A 531 0.72 -9.82 -10.43
CA ASP A 531 0.60 -8.35 -10.54
C ASP A 531 -0.88 -8.01 -10.73
N ASN A 532 -1.48 -7.33 -9.75
CA ASN A 532 -2.94 -7.16 -9.65
C ASN A 532 -3.67 -8.50 -9.89
N ASP A 533 -3.08 -9.57 -9.33
CA ASP A 533 -3.65 -10.91 -9.29
C ASP A 533 -3.82 -11.61 -10.63
N VAL A 534 -3.22 -11.04 -11.67
CA VAL A 534 -2.94 -11.76 -12.90
C VAL A 534 -1.58 -12.42 -12.69
N PRO A 535 -1.45 -13.76 -12.83
CA PRO A 535 -0.15 -14.39 -12.84
C PRO A 535 0.63 -13.76 -14.01
N VAL A 536 1.76 -13.13 -13.69
CA VAL A 536 2.66 -12.60 -14.70
C VAL A 536 3.33 -13.80 -15.36
N LYS A 537 2.66 -14.37 -16.37
CA LYS A 537 3.20 -15.51 -17.12
C LYS A 537 4.53 -15.09 -17.74
N SER A 538 5.60 -15.77 -17.34
CA SER A 538 6.78 -15.90 -18.18
C SER A 538 6.31 -16.54 -19.49
N THR A 539 6.13 -15.74 -20.54
CA THR A 539 5.85 -16.27 -21.88
C THR A 539 7.08 -17.04 -22.35
N VAL A 540 7.05 -18.38 -22.23
CA VAL A 540 7.66 -19.42 -23.11
C VAL A 540 7.73 -20.76 -22.33
N PRO A 541 7.47 -21.92 -22.96
CA PRO A 541 7.37 -23.22 -22.29
C PRO A 541 8.73 -23.77 -21.84
N SER A 542 8.74 -24.57 -20.77
CA SER A 542 9.92 -25.29 -20.28
C SER A 542 10.41 -26.34 -21.30
N PRO A 543 11.73 -26.57 -21.43
CA PRO A 543 12.28 -27.64 -22.26
C PRO A 543 11.98 -29.03 -21.66
N PRO A 544 12.03 -30.13 -22.45
CA PRO A 544 11.71 -31.46 -21.95
C PRO A 544 12.79 -31.93 -20.96
N LYS A 545 12.37 -32.47 -19.81
CA LYS A 545 13.27 -33.12 -18.84
C LYS A 545 13.93 -34.35 -19.49
N PRO A 546 15.23 -34.61 -19.25
CA PRO A 546 15.87 -35.85 -19.66
C PRO A 546 15.32 -37.04 -18.85
N ALA A 547 15.23 -38.18 -19.50
CA ALA A 547 14.60 -39.39 -19.01
C ALA A 547 15.26 -39.92 -17.72
N ALA A 548 14.44 -40.19 -16.71
CA ALA A 548 14.76 -41.06 -15.59
C ALA A 548 13.74 -42.21 -15.54
N SER A 549 14.28 -43.40 -15.31
CA SER A 549 13.73 -44.75 -15.45
C SER A 549 12.55 -45.07 -14.51
N PRO A 550 11.85 -46.22 -14.71
CA PRO A 550 10.41 -46.33 -14.46
C PRO A 550 10.05 -46.62 -13.01
N ALA A 551 9.10 -45.86 -12.47
CA ALA A 551 8.32 -46.26 -11.30
C ALA A 551 6.85 -46.41 -11.72
N LYS A 552 6.30 -47.56 -11.33
CA LYS A 552 5.06 -48.21 -11.76
C LYS A 552 3.80 -47.33 -11.66
N ASP A 553 3.04 -47.38 -12.75
CA ASP A 553 1.58 -47.38 -12.89
C ASP A 553 0.73 -46.76 -11.76
N ALA A 554 0.26 -45.54 -12.01
CA ALA A 554 -1.10 -45.09 -11.68
C ALA A 554 -1.48 -43.92 -12.60
N LYS A 555 -1.72 -44.21 -13.88
CA LYS A 555 -2.40 -43.31 -14.82
C LYS A 555 -3.72 -43.95 -15.22
N ALA A 556 -4.81 -43.43 -14.68
CA ALA A 556 -6.12 -43.42 -15.33
C ALA A 556 -6.93 -42.25 -14.74
N GLU A 557 -7.72 -41.62 -15.60
CA GLU A 557 -8.71 -40.56 -15.33
C GLU A 557 -8.19 -39.12 -15.22
N GLU A 558 -8.02 -38.48 -16.39
CA GLU A 558 -8.58 -37.13 -16.58
C GLU A 558 -8.84 -36.88 -18.07
N THR A 559 -9.94 -37.45 -18.58
CA THR A 559 -10.71 -37.00 -19.76
C THR A 559 -12.06 -37.73 -19.70
N ALA A 560 -12.91 -37.35 -18.75
CA ALA A 560 -14.32 -37.74 -18.74
C ALA A 560 -15.16 -36.47 -18.85
N GLU A 561 -16.00 -36.39 -19.88
CA GLU A 561 -17.14 -35.48 -19.88
C GLU A 561 -17.97 -35.76 -18.62
N VAL A 562 -18.28 -34.73 -17.83
CA VAL A 562 -19.10 -34.86 -16.63
C VAL A 562 -20.51 -35.24 -17.06
N GLY A 563 -20.86 -36.53 -16.92
CA GLY A 563 -22.23 -37.01 -17.05
C GLY A 563 -23.15 -36.33 -16.04
N ALA A 564 -24.43 -36.16 -16.39
CA ALA A 564 -25.41 -35.54 -15.50
C ALA A 564 -25.50 -36.32 -14.17
N VAL A 565 -25.31 -35.62 -13.04
CA VAL A 565 -25.52 -36.17 -11.70
C VAL A 565 -27.02 -36.46 -11.54
N PRO A 566 -27.42 -37.69 -11.16
CA PRO A 566 -28.83 -38.04 -10.93
C PRO A 566 -29.51 -37.09 -9.93
N GLU A 567 -30.79 -36.78 -10.12
CA GLU A 567 -31.51 -35.77 -9.34
C GLU A 567 -31.60 -36.10 -7.84
N ASP A 568 -31.66 -37.39 -7.51
CA ASP A 568 -31.60 -37.93 -6.14
C ASP A 568 -30.20 -37.80 -5.49
N GLN A 569 -29.19 -37.46 -6.29
CA GLN A 569 -27.80 -37.27 -5.85
C GLN A 569 -27.37 -35.81 -5.71
N LEU A 570 -28.24 -34.86 -6.07
CA LEU A 570 -27.95 -33.42 -5.97
C LEU A 570 -28.00 -32.93 -4.52
N CYS A 571 -27.10 -32.00 -4.21
CA CYS A 571 -26.96 -31.35 -2.91
C CYS A 571 -27.90 -30.14 -2.78
N ASP A 572 -28.41 -29.92 -1.57
CA ASP A 572 -29.30 -28.80 -1.24
C ASP A 572 -28.54 -27.46 -1.19
N VAL A 573 -27.27 -27.49 -0.80
CA VAL A 573 -26.40 -26.32 -0.66
C VAL A 573 -24.94 -26.65 -0.90
N GLY A 574 -24.21 -25.71 -1.51
CA GLY A 574 -22.76 -25.75 -1.64
C GLY A 574 -22.08 -24.88 -0.59
N LEU A 575 -20.95 -25.32 -0.04
CA LEU A 575 -20.06 -24.49 0.77
C LEU A 575 -18.65 -24.45 0.18
N TYR A 576 -18.20 -23.26 -0.19
CA TYR A 576 -16.89 -23.03 -0.79
C TYR A 576 -15.96 -22.26 0.17
N GLY A 577 -14.85 -22.88 0.57
CA GLY A 577 -13.91 -22.33 1.55
C GLY A 577 -13.92 -23.10 2.87
N LEU A 578 -12.95 -23.99 3.04
CA LEU A 578 -12.91 -24.98 4.13
C LEU A 578 -11.81 -24.64 5.14
N ALA A 579 -11.85 -23.44 5.72
CA ALA A 579 -11.19 -23.17 7.00
C ALA A 579 -11.98 -23.81 8.16
N VAL A 580 -11.58 -23.57 9.42
CA VAL A 580 -12.29 -24.19 10.57
C VAL A 580 -13.77 -23.78 10.60
N MET A 581 -14.07 -22.49 10.40
CA MET A 581 -15.45 -21.99 10.27
C MET A 581 -16.23 -22.68 9.15
N GLY A 582 -15.66 -22.79 7.95
CA GLY A 582 -16.32 -23.37 6.79
C GLY A 582 -16.57 -24.88 6.94
N GLN A 583 -15.60 -25.62 7.48
CA GLN A 583 -15.78 -27.03 7.82
C GLN A 583 -16.92 -27.22 8.81
N ASN A 584 -16.89 -26.48 9.92
CA ASN A 584 -17.85 -26.65 11.00
C ASN A 584 -19.26 -26.26 10.54
N PHE A 585 -19.40 -25.22 9.71
CA PHE A 585 -20.70 -24.84 9.17
C PHE A 585 -21.21 -25.84 8.11
N ALA A 586 -20.34 -26.42 7.29
CA ALA A 586 -20.71 -27.50 6.38
C ALA A 586 -21.21 -28.74 7.13
N LEU A 587 -20.50 -29.14 8.19
CA LEU A 587 -20.87 -30.27 9.04
C LEU A 587 -22.14 -30.00 9.84
N ASN A 588 -22.34 -28.76 10.28
CA ASN A 588 -23.60 -28.32 10.90
C ASN A 588 -24.79 -28.53 9.94
N MET A 589 -24.70 -28.01 8.72
CA MET A 589 -25.73 -28.21 7.69
C MET A 589 -25.98 -29.70 7.41
N ALA A 590 -24.92 -30.49 7.29
CA ALA A 590 -25.04 -31.93 7.06
C ALA A 590 -25.70 -32.66 8.24
N SER A 591 -25.38 -32.30 9.49
CA SER A 591 -26.00 -32.88 10.68
C SER A 591 -27.49 -32.53 10.86
N HIS A 592 -27.97 -31.48 10.18
CA HIS A 592 -29.39 -31.12 10.13
C HIS A 592 -30.14 -31.76 8.94
N GLY A 593 -29.52 -32.74 8.28
CA GLY A 593 -30.11 -33.55 7.23
C GLY A 593 -30.08 -32.92 5.83
N PHE A 594 -29.35 -31.81 5.64
CA PHE A 594 -29.14 -31.24 4.31
C PHE A 594 -27.97 -31.92 3.62
N ARG A 595 -28.13 -32.24 2.33
CA ARG A 595 -27.02 -32.77 1.55
C ARG A 595 -26.11 -31.62 1.12
N VAL A 596 -24.85 -31.63 1.55
CA VAL A 596 -23.91 -30.52 1.35
C VAL A 596 -22.82 -30.91 0.35
N CYS A 597 -22.63 -30.11 -0.70
CA CYS A 597 -21.42 -30.21 -1.51
C CYS A 597 -20.37 -29.24 -0.96
N VAL A 598 -19.15 -29.71 -0.67
CA VAL A 598 -18.05 -28.84 -0.25
C VAL A 598 -17.00 -28.68 -1.32
N GLY A 599 -16.46 -27.47 -1.45
CA GLY A 599 -15.40 -27.13 -2.38
C GLY A 599 -14.36 -26.24 -1.73
N ASN A 600 -13.11 -26.35 -2.19
CA ASN A 600 -12.03 -25.50 -1.72
C ASN A 600 -10.88 -25.47 -2.72
N ARG A 601 -10.16 -24.35 -2.81
CA ARG A 601 -8.98 -24.22 -3.70
C ARG A 601 -7.91 -25.28 -3.45
N SER A 602 -7.72 -25.67 -2.19
CA SER A 602 -6.80 -26.76 -1.79
C SER A 602 -7.59 -28.07 -1.64
N PRO A 603 -7.29 -29.12 -2.44
CA PRO A 603 -7.97 -30.41 -2.40
C PRO A 603 -7.94 -31.09 -1.04
N ALA A 604 -6.78 -31.06 -0.35
CA ALA A 604 -6.63 -31.67 0.97
C ALA A 604 -7.66 -31.17 2.00
N LYS A 605 -8.20 -29.95 1.83
CA LYS A 605 -9.24 -29.43 2.73
C LYS A 605 -10.60 -30.05 2.48
N VAL A 606 -10.90 -30.42 1.24
CA VAL A 606 -12.10 -31.17 0.87
C VAL A 606 -12.02 -32.56 1.49
N ASP A 607 -10.90 -33.26 1.30
CA ASP A 607 -10.70 -34.62 1.83
C ASP A 607 -10.87 -34.67 3.35
N ILE A 608 -10.18 -33.78 4.08
CA ILE A 608 -10.30 -33.69 5.55
C ILE A 608 -11.74 -33.44 6.02
N THR A 609 -12.50 -32.64 5.28
CA THR A 609 -13.90 -32.34 5.63
C THR A 609 -14.80 -33.55 5.39
N VAL A 610 -14.61 -34.26 4.28
CA VAL A 610 -15.34 -35.49 3.94
C VAL A 610 -15.02 -36.61 4.93
N GLU A 611 -13.74 -36.79 5.28
CA GLU A 611 -13.34 -37.76 6.31
C GLU A 611 -13.93 -37.44 7.69
N ARG A 612 -14.00 -36.15 8.07
CA ARG A 612 -14.69 -35.74 9.29
C ARG A 612 -16.18 -36.07 9.23
N ALA A 613 -16.85 -35.80 8.11
CA ALA A 613 -18.26 -36.11 7.94
C ALA A 613 -18.54 -37.61 8.09
N GLN A 614 -17.67 -38.48 7.57
CA GLN A 614 -17.75 -39.94 7.75
C GLN A 614 -17.58 -40.33 9.23
N LYS A 615 -16.54 -39.78 9.89
CA LYS A 615 -16.27 -40.05 11.32
C LYS A 615 -17.37 -39.54 12.25
N GLU A 616 -18.08 -38.47 11.88
CA GLU A 616 -19.20 -37.88 12.64
C GLU A 616 -20.57 -38.52 12.28
N GLY A 617 -20.58 -39.78 11.83
CA GLY A 617 -21.80 -40.56 11.61
C GLY A 617 -22.30 -40.57 10.17
N ASP A 618 -21.38 -40.64 9.20
CA ASP A 618 -21.67 -40.66 7.76
C ASP A 618 -22.63 -39.54 7.33
N LEU A 619 -22.31 -38.32 7.76
CA LEU A 619 -23.11 -37.14 7.45
C LEU A 619 -23.22 -36.95 5.92
N PRO A 620 -24.38 -36.47 5.39
CA PRO A 620 -24.64 -36.33 3.96
C PRO A 620 -23.83 -35.17 3.33
N LEU A 621 -22.52 -35.35 3.21
CA LEU A 621 -21.57 -34.36 2.74
C LEU A 621 -20.68 -34.99 1.66
N VAL A 622 -20.60 -34.35 0.49
CA VAL A 622 -19.77 -34.79 -0.64
C VAL A 622 -18.75 -33.72 -1.00
N GLY A 623 -17.56 -34.16 -1.39
CA GLY A 623 -16.48 -33.26 -1.81
C GLY A 623 -16.41 -33.10 -3.32
N SER A 624 -16.07 -31.90 -3.79
CA SER A 624 -15.75 -31.64 -5.19
C SER A 624 -14.45 -30.83 -5.31
N MET A 625 -13.55 -31.33 -6.16
CA MET A 625 -12.23 -30.73 -6.39
C MET A 625 -12.21 -29.71 -7.53
N ASN A 626 -13.30 -29.59 -8.29
CA ASN A 626 -13.39 -28.75 -9.48
C ASN A 626 -14.61 -27.82 -9.37
N PRO A 627 -14.47 -26.49 -9.55
CA PRO A 627 -15.59 -25.54 -9.48
C PRO A 627 -16.78 -25.86 -10.40
N LYS A 628 -16.53 -26.32 -11.63
CA LYS A 628 -17.59 -26.75 -12.55
C LYS A 628 -18.36 -27.95 -11.99
N ASN A 629 -17.62 -28.92 -11.46
CA ASN A 629 -18.21 -30.11 -10.87
C ASN A 629 -18.98 -29.78 -9.57
N PHE A 630 -18.41 -28.90 -8.73
CA PHE A 630 -19.04 -28.39 -7.52
C PHE A 630 -20.41 -27.76 -7.82
N ILE A 631 -20.49 -26.90 -8.83
CA ILE A 631 -21.75 -26.24 -9.22
C ILE A 631 -22.74 -27.23 -9.86
N ALA A 632 -22.26 -28.24 -10.60
CA ALA A 632 -23.10 -29.27 -11.20
C ALA A 632 -23.77 -30.19 -10.16
N HIS A 633 -23.19 -30.33 -8.97
CA HIS A 633 -23.73 -31.13 -7.87
C HIS A 633 -24.86 -30.43 -7.09
N LEU A 634 -25.25 -29.20 -7.43
CA LEU A 634 -26.22 -28.43 -6.65
C LEU A 634 -27.61 -28.45 -7.31
N LYS A 635 -28.66 -28.60 -6.50
CA LYS A 635 -30.06 -28.41 -6.92
C LYS A 635 -30.28 -26.97 -7.39
N LYS A 636 -31.06 -26.79 -8.46
CA LYS A 636 -31.49 -25.46 -8.94
C LYS A 636 -32.71 -24.94 -8.13
N PRO A 637 -32.83 -23.62 -7.88
CA PRO A 637 -31.78 -22.61 -8.01
C PRO A 637 -30.62 -22.93 -7.07
N ARG A 638 -29.39 -22.81 -7.57
CA ARG A 638 -28.17 -23.22 -6.86
C ARG A 638 -27.88 -22.25 -5.74
N LYS A 639 -27.49 -22.80 -4.58
CA LYS A 639 -27.24 -22.03 -3.36
C LYS A 639 -25.80 -22.28 -2.93
N VAL A 640 -24.96 -21.24 -2.93
CA VAL A 640 -23.54 -21.37 -2.59
C VAL A 640 -23.15 -20.42 -1.47
N VAL A 641 -22.78 -20.96 -0.32
CA VAL A 641 -22.16 -20.21 0.78
C VAL A 641 -20.65 -20.15 0.56
N ILE A 642 -20.08 -18.95 0.60
CA ILE A 642 -18.65 -18.70 0.50
C ILE A 642 -18.12 -18.33 1.89
N LEU A 643 -17.08 -19.04 2.35
CA LEU A 643 -16.35 -18.77 3.60
C LEU A 643 -14.84 -18.78 3.34
N VAL A 644 -14.39 -17.80 2.56
CA VAL A 644 -12.97 -17.56 2.25
C VAL A 644 -12.49 -16.28 2.92
N GLN A 645 -11.19 -16.03 2.87
CA GLN A 645 -10.62 -14.80 3.42
C GLN A 645 -11.21 -13.57 2.71
N ALA A 646 -11.66 -12.59 3.48
CA ALA A 646 -12.30 -11.37 2.99
C ALA A 646 -11.42 -10.57 2.02
N GLY A 647 -12.05 -9.72 1.22
CA GLY A 647 -11.41 -9.00 0.13
C GLY A 647 -11.29 -9.86 -1.13
N LYS A 648 -10.18 -9.72 -1.86
CA LYS A 648 -10.05 -10.28 -3.19
C LYS A 648 -10.32 -11.81 -3.30
N PRO A 649 -9.88 -12.69 -2.38
CA PRO A 649 -10.14 -14.12 -2.53
C PRO A 649 -11.64 -14.46 -2.68
N VAL A 650 -12.52 -13.63 -2.11
CA VAL A 650 -13.96 -13.71 -2.34
C VAL A 650 -14.30 -13.34 -3.78
N ASP A 651 -13.79 -12.21 -4.30
CA ASP A 651 -14.05 -11.76 -5.67
C ASP A 651 -13.60 -12.79 -6.72
N ASP A 652 -12.43 -13.42 -6.54
CA ASP A 652 -11.95 -14.50 -7.43
C ASP A 652 -12.83 -15.75 -7.38
N THR A 653 -13.27 -16.11 -6.17
CA THR A 653 -14.15 -17.26 -5.95
C THR A 653 -15.51 -17.02 -6.61
N ILE A 654 -16.09 -15.83 -6.42
CA ILE A 654 -17.33 -15.41 -7.09
C ILE A 654 -17.13 -15.43 -8.61
N GLY A 655 -16.06 -14.84 -9.11
CA GLY A 655 -15.75 -14.78 -10.53
C GLY A 655 -15.69 -16.17 -11.16
N THR A 656 -15.04 -17.12 -10.48
CA THR A 656 -14.90 -18.51 -10.92
C THR A 656 -16.25 -19.23 -10.91
N LEU A 657 -16.95 -19.25 -9.78
CA LEU A 657 -18.21 -19.98 -9.62
C LEU A 657 -19.30 -19.44 -10.54
N ALA A 658 -19.39 -18.12 -10.69
CA ALA A 658 -20.39 -17.46 -11.53
C ALA A 658 -20.26 -17.79 -13.02
N THR A 659 -19.15 -18.36 -13.50
CA THR A 659 -19.03 -18.86 -14.89
C THR A 659 -19.81 -20.15 -15.14
N HIS A 660 -20.26 -20.83 -14.08
CA HIS A 660 -20.97 -22.09 -14.14
C HIS A 660 -22.41 -22.01 -13.60
N MET A 661 -22.83 -20.83 -13.15
CA MET A 661 -24.15 -20.57 -12.56
C MET A 661 -25.09 -19.95 -13.60
N GLU A 662 -26.39 -20.05 -13.34
CA GLU A 662 -27.48 -19.58 -14.21
C GLU A 662 -28.31 -18.48 -13.53
N PRO A 663 -29.09 -17.69 -14.29
CA PRO A 663 -30.02 -16.72 -13.70
C PRO A 663 -30.96 -17.37 -12.68
N GLY A 664 -31.12 -16.73 -11.53
CA GLY A 664 -31.87 -17.22 -10.37
C GLY A 664 -31.04 -17.96 -9.32
N ASP A 665 -29.78 -18.31 -9.63
CA ASP A 665 -28.87 -18.90 -8.64
C ASP A 665 -28.42 -17.86 -7.59
N VAL A 666 -28.00 -18.32 -6.41
CA VAL A 666 -27.68 -17.49 -5.24
C VAL A 666 -26.27 -17.74 -4.73
N ILE A 667 -25.49 -16.68 -4.61
CA ILE A 667 -24.22 -16.66 -3.88
C ILE A 667 -24.42 -15.95 -2.54
N ILE A 668 -23.96 -16.57 -1.45
CA ILE A 668 -24.02 -16.06 -0.09
C ILE A 668 -22.60 -15.88 0.43
N ASP A 669 -22.13 -14.66 0.62
CA ASP A 669 -20.85 -14.38 1.28
C ASP A 669 -21.03 -14.40 2.80
N GLY A 670 -20.53 -15.45 3.45
CA GLY A 670 -20.58 -15.65 4.90
C GLY A 670 -19.44 -14.99 5.67
N GLY A 671 -18.54 -14.28 4.98
CA GLY A 671 -17.35 -13.67 5.55
C GLY A 671 -17.63 -12.42 6.39
N ASN A 672 -16.64 -12.05 7.22
CA ASN A 672 -16.59 -10.72 7.82
C ASN A 672 -16.11 -9.71 6.76
N GLU A 673 -17.05 -9.16 6.01
CA GLU A 673 -16.77 -8.28 4.88
C GLU A 673 -17.22 -6.83 5.14
N TRP A 674 -16.51 -5.89 4.53
CA TRP A 674 -16.89 -4.48 4.50
C TRP A 674 -18.12 -4.29 3.61
N PHE A 675 -19.23 -3.75 4.14
CA PHE A 675 -20.53 -3.78 3.47
C PHE A 675 -20.57 -3.18 2.05
N PRO A 676 -19.78 -2.14 1.68
CA PRO A 676 -19.74 -1.63 0.31
C PRO A 676 -19.17 -2.63 -0.69
N ASN A 677 -18.30 -3.56 -0.26
CA ASN A 677 -17.84 -4.66 -1.11
C ASN A 677 -19.00 -5.60 -1.47
N SER A 678 -19.88 -5.89 -0.51
CA SER A 678 -21.08 -6.70 -0.75
C SER A 678 -22.05 -6.00 -1.70
N VAL A 679 -22.25 -4.68 -1.56
CA VAL A 679 -23.06 -3.89 -2.50
C VAL A 679 -22.45 -3.90 -3.91
N ARG A 680 -21.13 -3.73 -4.02
CA ARG A 680 -20.40 -3.80 -5.30
C ARG A 680 -20.55 -5.19 -5.96
N ARG A 681 -20.40 -6.27 -5.18
CA ARG A 681 -20.51 -7.66 -5.66
C ARG A 681 -21.92 -7.99 -6.14
N ALA A 682 -22.95 -7.51 -5.44
CA ALA A 682 -24.32 -7.65 -5.91
C ALA A 682 -24.52 -6.95 -7.27
N LYS A 683 -24.06 -5.70 -7.41
CA LYS A 683 -24.13 -4.96 -8.68
C LYS A 683 -23.38 -5.65 -9.83
N SER A 684 -22.23 -6.29 -9.56
CA SER A 684 -21.47 -6.97 -10.61
C SER A 684 -22.09 -8.30 -11.07
N LEU A 685 -22.94 -8.92 -10.24
CA LEU A 685 -23.65 -10.16 -10.54
C LEU A 685 -25.04 -9.95 -11.16
N GLU A 686 -25.62 -8.76 -10.98
CA GLU A 686 -26.94 -8.39 -11.51
C GLU A 686 -27.08 -8.64 -13.02
N PRO A 687 -26.12 -8.27 -13.91
CA PRO A 687 -26.24 -8.57 -15.35
C PRO A 687 -26.26 -10.06 -15.69
N LYS A 688 -25.78 -10.92 -14.79
CA LYS A 688 -25.81 -12.39 -14.95
C LYS A 688 -27.10 -13.01 -14.39
N GLY A 689 -27.97 -12.21 -13.77
CA GLY A 689 -29.17 -12.69 -13.07
C GLY A 689 -28.86 -13.53 -11.83
N ILE A 690 -27.64 -13.44 -11.27
CA ILE A 690 -27.24 -14.20 -10.08
C ILE A 690 -27.50 -13.33 -8.85
N HIS A 691 -28.26 -13.84 -7.89
CA HIS A 691 -28.52 -13.14 -6.64
C HIS A 691 -27.31 -13.21 -5.71
N PHE A 692 -27.12 -12.15 -4.92
CA PHE A 692 -26.05 -12.05 -3.95
C PHE A 692 -26.59 -11.67 -2.57
N ILE A 693 -26.17 -12.42 -1.54
CA ILE A 693 -26.48 -12.16 -0.14
C ILE A 693 -25.18 -11.92 0.62
N GLY A 694 -25.09 -10.80 1.31
CA GLY A 694 -24.07 -10.58 2.33
C GLY A 694 -24.60 -11.06 3.68
N MET A 695 -23.96 -12.06 4.28
CA MET A 695 -24.44 -12.70 5.51
C MET A 695 -23.36 -12.71 6.59
N GLY A 696 -23.61 -11.97 7.67
CA GLY A 696 -22.78 -12.09 8.85
C GLY A 696 -22.98 -13.42 9.57
N ILE A 697 -21.89 -14.11 9.90
CA ILE A 697 -21.92 -15.33 10.73
C ILE A 697 -21.17 -15.06 12.04
N SER A 698 -21.81 -15.25 13.21
CA SER A 698 -21.19 -15.07 14.52
C SER A 698 -21.32 -16.33 15.38
N GLY A 699 -20.31 -16.60 16.22
CA GLY A 699 -20.29 -17.76 17.13
C GLY A 699 -18.96 -18.51 17.24
N GLY A 700 -17.96 -18.11 16.45
CA GLY A 700 -16.66 -18.79 16.44
C GLY A 700 -16.76 -20.23 15.93
N GLU A 701 -15.73 -21.01 16.18
CA GLU A 701 -15.60 -22.37 15.64
C GLU A 701 -16.68 -23.30 16.18
N GLU A 702 -16.96 -23.22 17.49
CA GLU A 702 -17.98 -24.01 18.16
C GLU A 702 -19.39 -23.59 17.74
N GLY A 703 -19.67 -22.28 17.70
CA GLY A 703 -20.95 -21.76 17.22
C GLY A 703 -21.22 -22.17 15.77
N ALA A 704 -20.23 -22.12 14.87
CA ALA A 704 -20.42 -22.59 13.50
C ALA A 704 -20.85 -24.07 13.41
N ARG A 705 -20.37 -24.93 14.33
CA ARG A 705 -20.70 -26.37 14.35
C ARG A 705 -22.07 -26.66 14.95
N ASN A 706 -22.46 -25.91 15.98
CA ASN A 706 -23.59 -26.25 16.85
C ASN A 706 -24.79 -25.29 16.70
N GLY A 707 -24.60 -24.14 16.08
CA GLY A 707 -25.63 -23.12 15.92
C GLY A 707 -25.05 -21.71 16.00
N PRO A 708 -24.71 -21.06 14.87
CA PRO A 708 -24.28 -19.67 14.88
C PRO A 708 -25.48 -18.72 14.87
N SER A 709 -25.20 -17.43 15.05
CA SER A 709 -26.11 -16.35 14.65
C SER A 709 -25.86 -15.99 13.19
N LEU A 710 -26.92 -15.91 12.39
CA LEU A 710 -26.88 -15.70 10.94
C LEU A 710 -27.66 -14.44 10.56
N MET A 711 -26.97 -13.49 9.94
CA MET A 711 -27.44 -12.13 9.68
C MET A 711 -27.42 -11.81 8.17
N PRO A 712 -28.29 -12.44 7.35
CA PRO A 712 -28.35 -12.20 5.90
C PRO A 712 -29.03 -10.88 5.52
N GLY A 713 -28.44 -10.18 4.56
CA GLY A 713 -29.03 -9.05 3.83
C GLY A 713 -28.80 -9.16 2.32
N GLY A 714 -29.81 -8.83 1.53
CA GLY A 714 -29.83 -9.04 0.08
C GLY A 714 -31.25 -9.02 -0.49
N PRO A 715 -31.46 -9.49 -1.74
CA PRO A 715 -32.80 -9.68 -2.29
C PRO A 715 -33.63 -10.64 -1.42
N LYS A 716 -34.86 -10.24 -1.08
CA LYS A 716 -35.74 -11.02 -0.20
C LYS A 716 -36.05 -12.41 -0.76
N GLU A 717 -36.29 -12.49 -2.07
CA GLU A 717 -36.51 -13.76 -2.79
C GLU A 717 -35.33 -14.73 -2.65
N ALA A 718 -34.10 -14.23 -2.72
CA ALA A 718 -32.90 -15.05 -2.56
C ALA A 718 -32.72 -15.53 -1.12
N TYR A 719 -33.07 -14.68 -0.13
CA TYR A 719 -33.11 -15.09 1.27
C TYR A 719 -34.13 -16.20 1.50
N ASP A 720 -35.34 -16.08 0.95
CA ASP A 720 -36.41 -17.07 1.14
C ASP A 720 -36.00 -18.46 0.60
N MET A 721 -35.14 -18.53 -0.43
CA MET A 721 -34.58 -19.78 -0.94
C MET A 721 -33.62 -20.48 0.03
N ILE A 722 -32.85 -19.72 0.82
CA ILE A 722 -31.82 -20.27 1.74
C ILE A 722 -32.31 -20.34 3.20
N ALA A 723 -33.35 -19.57 3.55
CA ALA A 723 -33.89 -19.47 4.90
C ALA A 723 -34.20 -20.81 5.60
N PRO A 724 -34.76 -21.85 4.93
CA PRO A 724 -34.99 -23.14 5.57
C PRO A 724 -33.71 -23.81 6.08
N ILE A 725 -32.59 -23.60 5.40
CA ILE A 725 -31.27 -24.12 5.81
C ILE A 725 -30.74 -23.27 6.97
N LEU A 726 -30.69 -21.94 6.81
CA LEU A 726 -30.16 -21.04 7.83
C LEU A 726 -30.92 -21.19 9.16
N THR A 727 -32.25 -21.27 9.11
CA THR A 727 -33.10 -21.32 10.30
C THR A 727 -32.87 -22.59 11.12
N LYS A 728 -32.67 -23.74 10.47
CA LYS A 728 -32.39 -25.00 11.17
C LYS A 728 -30.96 -25.06 11.70
N CYS A 729 -30.00 -24.50 10.97
CA CYS A 729 -28.60 -24.59 11.33
C CYS A 729 -28.13 -23.51 12.31
N ALA A 730 -28.91 -22.45 12.53
CA ALA A 730 -28.63 -21.43 13.53
C ALA A 730 -28.94 -21.91 14.96
N ALA A 731 -28.39 -21.19 15.95
CA ALA A 731 -28.73 -21.42 17.36
C ALA A 731 -30.24 -21.32 17.57
N GLN A 732 -30.79 -22.17 18.44
CA GLN A 732 -32.19 -22.12 18.84
C GLN A 732 -32.26 -21.65 20.30
N VAL A 733 -33.05 -20.60 20.55
CA VAL A 733 -33.30 -20.08 21.89
C VAL A 733 -34.78 -20.28 22.18
N GLU A 734 -35.11 -20.93 23.29
CA GLU A 734 -36.49 -21.31 23.63
C GLU A 734 -37.46 -20.12 23.58
N ALA A 735 -37.05 -18.96 24.07
CA ALA A 735 -37.87 -17.76 24.13
C ALA A 735 -37.98 -16.97 22.80
N SER A 736 -36.98 -17.04 21.92
CA SER A 736 -36.84 -16.15 20.74
C SER A 736 -36.72 -16.88 19.40
N GLY A 737 -36.70 -18.21 19.42
CA GLY A 737 -36.60 -19.08 18.24
C GLY A 737 -35.19 -19.14 17.65
N SER A 738 -35.13 -19.34 16.33
CA SER A 738 -33.88 -19.48 15.58
C SER A 738 -33.12 -18.16 15.45
N CYS A 739 -31.82 -18.13 15.74
CA CYS A 739 -30.95 -16.96 15.55
C CYS A 739 -30.55 -16.71 14.08
N ALA A 740 -31.45 -16.97 13.14
CA ALA A 740 -31.35 -16.55 11.74
C ALA A 740 -32.56 -15.70 11.34
N GLY A 741 -32.34 -14.64 10.56
CA GLY A 741 -33.41 -13.71 10.18
C GLY A 741 -32.99 -12.72 9.09
N TYR A 742 -33.94 -12.28 8.27
CA TYR A 742 -33.68 -11.32 7.19
C TYR A 742 -33.54 -9.91 7.76
N LEU A 743 -32.41 -9.26 7.49
CA LEU A 743 -32.12 -7.93 8.02
C LEU A 743 -32.45 -6.77 7.07
N GLY A 744 -32.69 -7.06 5.79
CA GLY A 744 -33.01 -6.05 4.80
C GLY A 744 -32.24 -6.21 3.48
N PRO A 745 -32.22 -5.16 2.64
CA PRO A 745 -31.54 -5.16 1.35
C PRO A 745 -30.02 -5.39 1.44
N ILE A 746 -29.36 -5.51 0.28
CA ILE A 746 -27.92 -5.74 0.21
C ILE A 746 -27.14 -4.69 1.02
N GLY A 747 -26.14 -5.16 1.79
CA GLY A 747 -25.32 -4.33 2.68
C GLY A 747 -25.72 -4.44 4.15
N SER A 748 -27.03 -4.50 4.44
CA SER A 748 -27.56 -4.52 5.83
C SER A 748 -26.99 -5.66 6.69
N GLY A 749 -26.93 -6.88 6.17
CA GLY A 749 -26.45 -8.05 6.92
C GLY A 749 -24.99 -7.95 7.37
N ASN A 750 -24.09 -7.52 6.47
CA ASN A 750 -22.69 -7.28 6.83
C ASN A 750 -22.55 -6.07 7.78
N TYR A 751 -23.38 -5.04 7.61
CA TYR A 751 -23.39 -3.86 8.48
C TYR A 751 -23.76 -4.21 9.92
N VAL A 752 -24.87 -4.93 10.12
CA VAL A 752 -25.30 -5.39 11.46
C VAL A 752 -24.24 -6.28 12.09
N LYS A 753 -23.59 -7.14 11.31
CA LYS A 753 -22.48 -7.98 11.81
C LYS A 753 -21.24 -7.16 12.20
N MET A 754 -20.92 -6.12 11.44
CA MET A 754 -19.84 -5.20 11.79
C MET A 754 -20.14 -4.53 13.13
N VAL A 755 -21.34 -3.96 13.30
CA VAL A 755 -21.75 -3.32 14.56
C VAL A 755 -21.78 -4.31 15.73
N HIS A 756 -22.24 -5.55 15.51
CA HIS A 756 -22.12 -6.64 16.49
C HIS A 756 -20.67 -6.78 16.98
N ASN A 757 -19.68 -6.78 16.07
CA ASN A 757 -18.27 -6.87 16.47
C ASN A 757 -17.76 -5.59 17.16
N GLY A 758 -18.32 -4.42 16.85
CA GLY A 758 -18.06 -3.20 17.62
C GLY A 758 -18.56 -3.31 19.07
N ILE A 759 -19.79 -3.79 19.26
CA ILE A 759 -20.36 -4.05 20.60
C ILE A 759 -19.52 -5.12 21.34
N GLU A 760 -19.09 -6.17 20.65
CA GLU A 760 -18.19 -7.19 21.19
C GLU A 760 -16.88 -6.57 21.72
N TYR A 761 -16.29 -5.61 20.98
CA TYR A 761 -15.10 -4.89 21.44
C TYR A 761 -15.39 -4.08 22.70
N GLY A 762 -16.53 -3.38 22.75
CA GLY A 762 -16.97 -2.65 23.94
C GLY A 762 -17.14 -3.56 25.16
N ASP A 763 -17.85 -4.68 25.01
CA ASP A 763 -18.09 -5.64 26.09
C ASP A 763 -16.78 -6.25 26.61
N MET A 764 -15.88 -6.67 25.72
CA MET A 764 -14.57 -7.21 26.12
C MET A 764 -13.74 -6.16 26.88
N GLN A 765 -13.74 -4.90 26.43
CA GLN A 765 -12.99 -3.84 27.07
C GLN A 765 -13.57 -3.51 28.45
N LEU A 766 -14.89 -3.44 28.59
CA LEU A 766 -15.55 -3.24 29.89
C LEU A 766 -15.19 -4.34 30.88
N ILE A 767 -15.22 -5.61 30.44
CA ILE A 767 -14.83 -6.75 31.28
C ILE A 767 -13.35 -6.67 31.68
N ALA A 768 -12.47 -6.28 30.75
CA ALA A 768 -11.04 -6.12 31.02
C ALA A 768 -10.77 -5.00 32.03
N GLU A 769 -11.47 -3.87 31.94
CA GLU A 769 -11.37 -2.77 32.92
C GLU A 769 -11.87 -3.21 34.29
N VAL A 770 -12.97 -3.96 34.37
CA VAL A 770 -13.45 -4.54 35.62
C VAL A 770 -12.45 -5.52 36.22
N TYR A 771 -11.87 -6.40 35.41
CA TYR A 771 -10.79 -7.29 35.84
C TYR A 771 -9.61 -6.50 36.43
N ASP A 772 -9.16 -5.45 35.75
CA ASP A 772 -8.04 -4.63 36.19
C ASP A 772 -8.33 -3.91 37.52
N ILE A 773 -9.53 -3.37 37.67
CA ILE A 773 -9.99 -2.73 38.92
C ILE A 773 -10.03 -3.74 40.06
N LEU A 774 -10.64 -4.91 39.86
CA LEU A 774 -10.74 -5.94 40.91
C LEU A 774 -9.36 -6.47 41.32
N LYS A 775 -8.43 -6.64 40.36
CA LYS A 775 -7.07 -7.09 40.62
C LYS A 775 -6.23 -6.04 41.33
N ASN A 776 -6.12 -4.84 40.76
CA ASN A 776 -5.17 -3.83 41.21
C ASN A 776 -5.71 -2.91 42.33
N VAL A 777 -7.00 -2.58 42.32
CA VAL A 777 -7.66 -1.80 43.38
C VAL A 777 -8.23 -2.72 44.46
N GLY A 778 -8.93 -3.78 44.05
CA GLY A 778 -9.58 -4.74 44.96
C GLY A 778 -8.65 -5.80 45.57
N GLY A 779 -7.42 -5.95 45.04
CA GLY A 779 -6.46 -6.94 45.50
C GLY A 779 -6.95 -8.39 45.36
N MET A 780 -7.80 -8.67 44.37
CA MET A 780 -8.35 -10.01 44.15
C MET A 780 -7.36 -10.91 43.40
N THR A 781 -7.30 -12.17 43.83
CA THR A 781 -6.62 -13.23 43.09
C THR A 781 -7.43 -13.65 41.87
N ASN A 782 -6.78 -14.28 40.88
CA ASN A 782 -7.47 -14.80 39.69
C ASN A 782 -8.58 -15.80 40.08
N GLN A 783 -8.34 -16.62 41.10
CA GLN A 783 -9.31 -17.58 41.63
C GLN A 783 -10.56 -16.91 42.22
N GLU A 784 -10.38 -15.90 43.09
CA GLU A 784 -11.50 -15.14 43.65
C GLU A 784 -12.29 -14.39 42.57
N MET A 785 -11.59 -13.80 41.59
CA MET A 785 -12.25 -13.14 40.46
C MET A 785 -13.03 -14.15 39.61
N ALA A 786 -12.50 -15.36 39.37
CA ALA A 786 -13.24 -16.39 38.65
C ALA A 786 -14.53 -16.81 39.37
N ASP A 787 -14.46 -17.00 40.69
CA ASP A 787 -15.64 -17.33 41.50
C ASP A 787 -16.68 -16.19 41.45
N LEU A 788 -16.22 -14.94 41.47
CA LEU A 788 -17.08 -13.76 41.34
C LEU A 788 -17.73 -13.66 39.95
N PHE A 789 -16.98 -13.85 38.87
CA PHE A 789 -17.54 -13.84 37.51
C PHE A 789 -18.53 -14.99 37.31
N ASP A 790 -18.31 -16.16 37.91
CA ASP A 790 -19.29 -17.26 37.93
C ASP A 790 -20.58 -16.88 38.67
N GLU A 791 -20.47 -16.13 39.77
CA GLU A 791 -21.62 -15.61 40.50
C GLU A 791 -22.38 -14.59 39.64
N TRP A 792 -21.68 -13.62 39.06
CA TRP A 792 -22.27 -12.62 38.18
C TRP A 792 -22.95 -13.23 36.96
N ASN A 793 -22.41 -14.33 36.43
CA ASN A 793 -22.99 -15.05 35.30
C ASN A 793 -24.31 -15.78 35.64
N LYS A 794 -24.67 -15.89 36.92
CA LYS A 794 -25.97 -16.43 37.37
C LYS A 794 -27.04 -15.34 37.53
N GLY A 795 -26.66 -14.07 37.37
CA GLY A 795 -27.54 -12.91 37.54
C GLY A 795 -27.68 -12.09 36.26
N GLU A 796 -27.87 -10.77 36.39
CA GLU A 796 -28.13 -9.87 35.26
C GLU A 796 -27.00 -9.77 34.22
N LEU A 797 -25.79 -10.18 34.60
CA LEU A 797 -24.61 -10.19 33.75
C LEU A 797 -24.40 -11.51 33.01
N GLU A 798 -25.36 -12.45 33.12
CA GLU A 798 -25.36 -13.68 32.33
C GLU A 798 -25.05 -13.38 30.87
N SER A 799 -23.90 -13.87 30.43
CA SER A 799 -23.44 -13.75 29.06
C SER A 799 -22.26 -14.66 28.80
N TYR A 800 -22.09 -15.03 27.53
CA TYR A 800 -20.97 -15.87 27.12
C TYR A 800 -19.60 -15.28 27.46
N LEU A 801 -19.43 -13.96 27.29
CA LEU A 801 -18.14 -13.30 27.58
C LEU A 801 -17.79 -13.33 29.08
N ILE A 802 -18.78 -13.25 29.97
CA ILE A 802 -18.57 -13.40 31.41
C ILE A 802 -18.26 -14.85 31.77
N GLU A 803 -19.00 -15.81 31.20
CA GLU A 803 -18.77 -17.25 31.36
C GLU A 803 -17.33 -17.64 31.01
N ILE A 804 -16.84 -17.24 29.82
CA ILE A 804 -15.49 -17.60 29.40
C ILE A 804 -14.43 -16.85 30.20
N THR A 805 -14.72 -15.64 30.70
CA THR A 805 -13.77 -14.89 31.55
C THR A 805 -13.48 -15.66 32.85
N SER A 806 -14.51 -16.20 33.50
CA SER A 806 -14.31 -17.11 34.64
C SER A 806 -13.44 -18.32 34.28
N LYS A 807 -13.74 -19.00 33.16
CA LYS A 807 -12.97 -20.17 32.71
C LYS A 807 -11.51 -19.83 32.41
N ILE A 808 -11.26 -18.67 31.81
CA ILE A 808 -9.91 -18.16 31.49
C ILE A 808 -9.12 -17.92 32.78
N LEU A 809 -9.73 -17.26 33.77
CA LEU A 809 -9.10 -16.95 35.06
C LEU A 809 -8.79 -18.19 35.91
N ARG A 810 -9.37 -19.37 35.60
CA ARG A 810 -9.06 -20.65 36.26
C ARG A 810 -8.02 -21.48 35.55
N LYS A 811 -7.68 -21.16 34.30
CA LYS A 811 -6.86 -22.03 33.47
C LYS A 811 -5.42 -21.99 33.96
N LYS A 812 -5.00 -23.05 34.66
CA LYS A 812 -3.62 -23.22 35.12
C LYS A 812 -2.65 -23.30 33.95
N ASP A 813 -1.50 -22.66 34.11
CA ASP A 813 -0.40 -22.82 33.16
C ASP A 813 0.32 -24.15 33.40
N VAL A 814 0.46 -24.93 32.33
CA VAL A 814 1.05 -26.27 32.40
C VAL A 814 2.55 -26.27 32.12
N GLU A 815 3.08 -25.17 31.58
CA GLU A 815 4.49 -25.06 31.21
C GLU A 815 5.35 -24.58 32.38
N THR A 816 4.88 -23.59 33.13
CA THR A 816 5.56 -23.07 34.33
C THR A 816 5.21 -23.88 35.58
N GLY A 817 4.03 -24.50 35.62
CA GLY A 817 3.50 -25.19 36.80
C GLY A 817 3.05 -24.25 37.93
N GLU A 818 3.11 -22.94 37.74
CA GLU A 818 2.74 -21.89 38.69
C GLU A 818 1.81 -20.85 38.03
N GLY A 819 0.87 -20.27 38.79
CA GLY A 819 -0.05 -19.24 38.29
C GLY A 819 -1.13 -19.75 37.32
N GLU A 820 -1.74 -18.81 36.59
CA GLU A 820 -2.72 -19.07 35.54
C GLU A 820 -2.24 -18.56 34.19
N VAL A 821 -2.67 -19.19 33.10
CA VAL A 821 -2.27 -18.86 31.72
C VAL A 821 -2.42 -17.36 31.44
N VAL A 822 -3.50 -16.75 31.95
CA VAL A 822 -3.80 -15.32 31.75
C VAL A 822 -2.69 -14.39 32.23
N ASP A 823 -1.92 -14.75 33.26
CA ASP A 823 -0.82 -13.93 33.78
C ASP A 823 0.40 -13.94 32.86
N TYR A 824 0.50 -14.95 31.98
CA TYR A 824 1.58 -15.11 31.01
C TYR A 824 1.17 -14.70 29.59
N VAL A 825 -0.10 -14.41 29.35
CA VAL A 825 -0.57 -13.86 28.07
C VAL A 825 -0.02 -12.44 27.91
N LEU A 826 0.74 -12.22 26.85
CA LEU A 826 1.22 -10.88 26.50
C LEU A 826 0.03 -9.92 26.32
N ASP A 827 0.07 -8.78 27.01
CA ASP A 827 -0.94 -7.71 27.00
C ASP A 827 -0.88 -6.87 25.70
N LYS A 828 -0.88 -7.55 24.55
CA LYS A 828 -0.79 -7.00 23.20
C LYS A 828 -1.89 -7.61 22.34
N THR A 829 -2.97 -6.86 22.14
CA THR A 829 -4.14 -7.38 21.44
C THR A 829 -4.09 -7.11 19.93
N GLY A 830 -4.45 -8.12 19.13
CA GLY A 830 -4.65 -7.96 17.69
C GLY A 830 -6.04 -7.40 17.36
N MET A 831 -6.23 -6.95 16.12
CA MET A 831 -7.54 -6.57 15.57
C MET A 831 -7.67 -7.01 14.12
N LYS A 832 -8.84 -7.57 13.76
CA LYS A 832 -9.13 -8.10 12.40
C LYS A 832 -9.91 -7.13 11.51
N GLY A 833 -9.96 -5.84 11.86
CA GLY A 833 -10.55 -4.76 11.04
C GLY A 833 -12.00 -4.38 11.36
N THR A 834 -12.88 -5.31 11.71
CA THR A 834 -14.32 -5.04 11.89
C THR A 834 -14.66 -4.04 13.01
N GLY A 835 -13.93 -4.08 14.13
CA GLY A 835 -14.08 -3.07 15.20
C GLY A 835 -13.68 -1.66 14.73
N LYS A 836 -12.64 -1.55 13.90
CA LYS A 836 -12.22 -0.28 13.28
C LYS A 836 -13.30 0.24 12.32
N TRP A 837 -13.86 -0.63 11.48
CA TRP A 837 -14.93 -0.26 10.55
C TRP A 837 -16.16 0.30 11.28
N THR A 838 -16.52 -0.27 12.43
CA THR A 838 -17.63 0.26 13.24
C THR A 838 -17.35 1.70 13.69
N VAL A 839 -16.13 2.00 14.13
CA VAL A 839 -15.73 3.37 14.55
C VAL A 839 -15.72 4.33 13.36
N GLN A 840 -15.25 3.88 12.20
CA GLN A 840 -15.29 4.69 10.96
C GLN A 840 -16.73 5.02 10.56
N GLU A 841 -17.62 4.04 10.63
CA GLU A 841 -19.04 4.25 10.34
C GLU A 841 -19.74 5.12 11.38
N GLY A 842 -19.36 5.04 12.66
CA GLY A 842 -19.86 5.98 13.67
C GLY A 842 -19.57 7.44 13.28
N ALA A 843 -18.35 7.71 12.79
CA ALA A 843 -17.99 9.03 12.28
C ALA A 843 -18.74 9.39 11.00
N GLU A 844 -18.82 8.48 10.02
CA GLU A 844 -19.50 8.72 8.73
C GLU A 844 -20.99 9.02 8.90
N GLN A 845 -21.66 8.26 9.77
CA GLN A 845 -23.10 8.38 10.05
C GLN A 845 -23.43 9.51 11.03
N GLY A 846 -22.43 10.24 11.54
CA GLY A 846 -22.63 11.28 12.56
C GLY A 846 -23.13 10.74 13.91
N VAL A 847 -22.89 9.46 14.22
CA VAL A 847 -23.34 8.80 15.46
C VAL A 847 -22.19 8.62 16.44
N ALA A 848 -22.31 9.26 17.62
CA ALA A 848 -21.34 9.08 18.69
C ALA A 848 -21.41 7.67 19.31
N ILE A 849 -20.32 6.90 19.16
CA ILE A 849 -20.16 5.55 19.73
C ILE A 849 -18.91 5.44 20.64
N PRO A 850 -18.77 6.33 21.63
CA PRO A 850 -17.51 6.51 22.35
C PRO A 850 -17.06 5.28 23.17
N THR A 851 -17.97 4.40 23.59
CA THR A 851 -17.61 3.17 24.30
C THR A 851 -16.88 2.19 23.37
N ILE A 852 -17.37 2.04 22.14
CA ILE A 852 -16.77 1.19 21.12
C ILE A 852 -15.44 1.80 20.64
N ALA A 853 -15.39 3.13 20.47
CA ALA A 853 -14.16 3.83 20.11
C ALA A 853 -13.07 3.69 21.18
N ALA A 854 -13.42 3.86 22.47
CA ALA A 854 -12.50 3.64 23.58
C ALA A 854 -11.93 2.22 23.61
N ALA A 855 -12.74 1.21 23.27
CA ALA A 855 -12.28 -0.17 23.15
C ALA A 855 -11.29 -0.37 21.98
N LEU A 856 -11.44 0.38 20.88
CA LEU A 856 -10.48 0.34 19.78
C LEU A 856 -9.15 1.00 20.20
N ASP A 857 -9.20 2.16 20.83
CA ASP A 857 -8.02 2.89 21.32
C ASP A 857 -7.23 2.08 22.33
N ALA A 858 -7.92 1.44 23.29
CA ALA A 858 -7.29 0.56 24.27
C ALA A 858 -6.50 -0.58 23.60
N ARG A 859 -7.02 -1.16 22.52
CA ARG A 859 -6.30 -2.17 21.74
C ARG A 859 -5.09 -1.59 21.04
N MET A 860 -5.21 -0.41 20.41
CA MET A 860 -4.08 0.26 19.75
C MET A 860 -2.95 0.59 20.74
N LEU A 861 -3.31 1.09 21.93
CA LEU A 861 -2.35 1.38 23.00
C LEU A 861 -1.72 0.10 23.55
N SER A 862 -2.49 -0.99 23.72
CA SER A 862 -1.92 -2.30 24.11
C SER A 862 -0.86 -2.77 23.10
N GLY A 863 -1.04 -2.45 21.81
CA GLY A 863 -0.10 -2.71 20.73
C GLY A 863 1.29 -2.10 20.91
N ARG A 864 1.38 -0.97 21.62
CA ARG A 864 2.60 -0.20 21.90
C ARG A 864 3.34 -0.68 23.15
N LYS A 865 3.49 -2.00 23.29
CA LYS A 865 3.98 -2.64 24.52
C LYS A 865 5.34 -2.10 24.97
N GLU A 866 6.30 -2.05 24.07
CA GLU A 866 7.67 -1.64 24.36
C GLU A 866 7.73 -0.15 24.75
N GLU A 867 6.92 0.70 24.11
CA GLU A 867 6.80 2.12 24.45
C GLU A 867 6.18 2.31 25.83
N ARG A 868 5.13 1.54 26.18
CA ARG A 868 4.48 1.58 27.50
C ARG A 868 5.43 1.14 28.61
N GLU A 869 6.22 0.10 28.39
CA GLU A 869 7.23 -0.36 29.36
C GLU A 869 8.26 0.73 29.61
N ALA A 870 8.81 1.34 28.55
CA ALA A 870 9.74 2.45 28.68
C ALA A 870 9.11 3.64 29.44
N ALA A 871 7.89 4.02 29.08
CA ALA A 871 7.16 5.10 29.73
C ALA A 871 6.91 4.84 31.23
N SER A 872 6.62 3.59 31.62
CA SER A 872 6.34 3.24 33.02
C SER A 872 7.53 3.49 33.97
N SER A 873 8.76 3.52 33.45
CA SER A 873 9.96 3.84 34.23
C SER A 873 10.20 5.35 34.41
N ILE A 874 9.49 6.18 33.65
CA ILE A 874 9.68 7.63 33.58
C ILE A 874 8.47 8.36 34.19
N LEU A 875 7.26 7.85 33.95
CA LEU A 875 6.01 8.46 34.37
C LEU A 875 5.56 7.89 35.72
N ASN A 876 5.41 8.76 36.70
CA ASN A 876 5.03 8.35 38.06
C ASN A 876 3.54 7.97 38.14
N ALA A 877 3.23 6.89 38.86
CA ALA A 877 1.87 6.50 39.23
C ALA A 877 1.52 6.98 40.65
N PRO A 878 0.25 7.33 40.92
CA PRO A 878 -0.20 7.63 42.28
C PRO A 878 -0.25 6.36 43.14
N THR A 879 -0.28 6.54 44.46
CA THR A 879 -0.52 5.43 45.39
C THR A 879 -1.97 4.98 45.31
N ILE A 880 -2.19 3.68 45.12
CA ILE A 880 -3.54 3.11 45.06
C ILE A 880 -4.15 3.05 46.48
N GLU A 881 -5.25 3.75 46.68
CA GLU A 881 -6.13 3.64 47.84
C GLU A 881 -7.08 2.45 47.67
N LYS A 882 -7.05 1.53 48.64
CA LYS A 882 -7.89 0.31 48.61
C LYS A 882 -9.20 0.55 49.36
N PRO A 883 -10.36 0.59 48.67
CA PRO A 883 -11.66 0.70 49.31
C PRO A 883 -12.05 -0.62 50.01
N GLU A 884 -13.15 -0.58 50.76
CA GLU A 884 -13.79 -1.80 51.27
C GLU A 884 -14.20 -2.70 50.09
N ARG A 885 -13.80 -3.97 50.16
CA ARG A 885 -13.79 -4.89 49.02
C ARG A 885 -15.19 -5.17 48.50
N GLN A 886 -16.16 -5.40 49.38
CA GLN A 886 -17.53 -5.74 48.98
C GLN A 886 -18.21 -4.54 48.30
N SER A 887 -18.05 -3.34 48.87
CA SER A 887 -18.54 -2.10 48.27
C SER A 887 -17.95 -1.87 46.87
N LEU A 888 -16.66 -2.16 46.65
CA LEU A 888 -16.05 -2.06 45.33
C LEU A 888 -16.66 -3.06 44.35
N ILE A 889 -16.83 -4.31 44.76
CA ILE A 889 -17.43 -5.37 43.92
C ILE A 889 -18.84 -4.97 43.47
N ASP A 890 -19.67 -4.49 44.39
CA ASP A 890 -21.04 -4.06 44.09
C ASP A 890 -21.07 -2.85 43.15
N ASP A 891 -20.19 -1.88 43.38
CA ASP A 891 -20.11 -0.68 42.57
C ASP A 891 -19.62 -0.96 41.15
N VAL A 892 -18.59 -1.80 41.02
CA VAL A 892 -18.01 -2.19 39.72
C VAL A 892 -19.00 -3.03 38.92
N ARG A 893 -19.74 -3.94 39.56
CA ARG A 893 -20.84 -4.68 38.92
C ARG A 893 -21.89 -3.72 38.34
N ALA A 894 -22.34 -2.75 39.13
CA ALA A 894 -23.32 -1.76 38.70
C ALA A 894 -22.79 -0.88 37.56
N ALA A 895 -21.53 -0.43 37.64
CA ALA A 895 -20.87 0.37 36.61
C ALA A 895 -20.75 -0.39 35.29
N MET A 896 -20.37 -1.67 35.32
CA MET A 896 -20.23 -2.51 34.14
C MET A 896 -21.57 -2.70 33.43
N TYR A 897 -22.62 -3.02 34.18
CA TYR A 897 -23.95 -3.22 33.62
C TYR A 897 -24.51 -1.93 32.99
N ALA A 898 -24.37 -0.78 33.65
CA ALA A 898 -24.78 0.51 33.11
C ALA A 898 -24.01 0.88 31.83
N SER A 899 -22.70 0.63 31.81
CA SER A 899 -21.84 0.87 30.65
C SER A 899 -22.19 -0.04 29.48
N LYS A 900 -22.54 -1.30 29.75
CA LYS A 900 -23.02 -2.26 28.75
C LYS A 900 -24.29 -1.75 28.08
N ILE A 901 -25.28 -1.28 28.85
CA ILE A 901 -26.51 -0.67 28.28
C ILE A 901 -26.16 0.49 27.33
N CYS A 902 -25.22 1.37 27.72
CA CYS A 902 -24.79 2.49 26.88
C CYS A 902 -24.11 2.02 25.58
N SER A 903 -23.24 1.01 25.65
CA SER A 903 -22.58 0.42 24.47
C SER A 903 -23.59 -0.13 23.46
N TYR A 904 -24.63 -0.83 23.93
CA TYR A 904 -25.69 -1.35 23.06
C TYR A 904 -26.57 -0.23 22.51
N ALA A 905 -26.90 0.78 23.32
CA ALA A 905 -27.65 1.95 22.87
C ALA A 905 -26.93 2.69 21.72
N GLN A 906 -25.61 2.84 21.84
CA GLN A 906 -24.73 3.43 20.83
C GLN A 906 -24.73 2.60 19.53
N GLY A 907 -24.48 1.29 19.64
CA GLY A 907 -24.45 0.40 18.47
C GLY A 907 -25.80 0.31 17.74
N LEU A 908 -26.91 0.22 18.47
CA LEU A 908 -28.25 0.18 17.87
C LEU A 908 -28.62 1.52 17.21
N SER A 909 -28.20 2.65 17.79
CA SER A 909 -28.37 3.96 17.17
C SER A 909 -27.60 4.07 15.86
N LEU A 910 -26.40 3.48 15.79
CA LEU A 910 -25.61 3.43 14.56
C LEU A 910 -26.31 2.58 13.47
N ILE A 911 -26.86 1.43 13.82
CA ILE A 911 -27.66 0.62 12.88
C ILE A 911 -28.88 1.41 12.39
N LYS A 912 -29.56 2.14 13.27
CA LYS A 912 -30.72 2.96 12.92
C LYS A 912 -30.36 4.06 11.92
N ALA A 913 -29.30 4.81 12.19
CA ALA A 913 -28.84 5.89 11.31
C ALA A 913 -28.49 5.37 9.91
N ALA A 914 -27.70 4.30 9.83
CA ALA A 914 -27.36 3.68 8.55
C ALA A 914 -28.58 3.09 7.82
N SER A 915 -29.52 2.52 8.59
CA SER A 915 -30.78 2.03 8.03
C SER A 915 -31.62 3.15 7.43
N ASP A 916 -31.63 4.34 8.05
CA ASP A 916 -32.36 5.51 7.55
C ASP A 916 -31.67 6.08 6.30
N GLU A 917 -30.35 6.27 6.34
CA GLU A 917 -29.57 6.78 5.20
C GLU A 917 -29.73 5.87 3.96
N HIS A 918 -29.62 4.57 4.15
CA HIS A 918 -29.68 3.61 3.05
C HIS A 918 -31.08 3.05 2.78
N THR A 919 -32.11 3.52 3.51
CA THR A 919 -33.49 3.04 3.40
C THR A 919 -33.62 1.50 3.52
N TRP A 920 -32.82 0.91 4.41
CA TRP A 920 -32.81 -0.56 4.59
C TRP A 920 -34.02 -1.08 5.38
N ASN A 921 -34.62 -0.23 6.22
CA ASN A 921 -35.71 -0.59 7.13
C ASN A 921 -35.34 -1.77 8.06
N VAL A 922 -34.14 -1.74 8.63
CA VAL A 922 -33.65 -2.76 9.56
C VAL A 922 -34.48 -2.74 10.84
N ASP A 923 -35.01 -3.90 11.24
CA ASP A 923 -35.72 -4.06 12.51
C ASP A 923 -34.71 -4.28 13.66
N LEU A 924 -34.63 -3.32 14.59
CA LEU A 924 -33.72 -3.39 15.73
C LEU A 924 -34.12 -4.47 16.74
N ALA A 925 -35.41 -4.78 16.89
CA ALA A 925 -35.86 -5.92 17.68
C ALA A 925 -35.41 -7.24 17.05
N GLU A 926 -35.39 -7.32 15.71
CA GLU A 926 -34.84 -8.47 15.00
C GLU A 926 -33.32 -8.57 15.20
N CYS A 927 -32.56 -7.48 15.10
CA CYS A 927 -31.13 -7.48 15.42
C CYS A 927 -30.86 -8.05 16.83
N ALA A 928 -31.58 -7.54 17.84
CA ALA A 928 -31.45 -8.01 19.21
C ALA A 928 -31.82 -9.49 19.35
N ARG A 929 -32.88 -9.94 18.66
CA ARG A 929 -33.30 -11.35 18.63
C ARG A 929 -32.19 -12.26 18.09
N LEU A 930 -31.60 -11.91 16.95
CA LEU A 930 -30.54 -12.69 16.32
C LEU A 930 -29.29 -12.80 17.18
N TRP A 931 -29.08 -11.87 18.12
CA TRP A 931 -27.95 -11.90 19.05
C TRP A 931 -28.24 -12.66 20.34
N THR A 932 -29.50 -13.05 20.64
CA THR A 932 -29.84 -13.76 21.89
C THR A 932 -29.13 -15.12 22.05
N GLY A 933 -28.67 -15.73 20.96
CA GLY A 933 -27.97 -17.00 20.96
C GLY A 933 -27.00 -17.14 19.80
N GLY A 934 -26.08 -18.09 19.89
CA GLY A 934 -25.11 -18.43 18.84
C GLY A 934 -23.97 -17.44 18.65
N CYS A 935 -24.19 -16.13 18.81
CA CYS A 935 -23.16 -15.10 18.63
C CYS A 935 -22.23 -14.96 19.86
N ILE A 936 -21.18 -14.13 19.75
CA ILE A 936 -20.22 -13.89 20.85
C ILE A 936 -20.83 -13.01 21.96
N ILE A 937 -21.62 -12.00 21.59
CA ILE A 937 -22.21 -11.05 22.56
C ILE A 937 -23.50 -11.58 23.22
N ARG A 938 -23.84 -12.85 23.00
CA ARG A 938 -25.07 -13.46 23.53
C ARG A 938 -25.14 -13.32 25.06
N ALA A 939 -26.30 -12.88 25.53
CA ALA A 939 -26.55 -12.50 26.91
C ALA A 939 -28.05 -12.41 27.20
N GLN A 940 -28.46 -12.65 28.44
CA GLN A 940 -29.82 -12.41 28.91
C GLN A 940 -30.32 -10.97 28.62
N LEU A 941 -29.42 -9.98 28.67
CA LEU A 941 -29.70 -8.57 28.37
C LEU A 941 -30.41 -8.37 27.01
N LEU A 942 -30.04 -9.16 25.99
CA LEU A 942 -30.55 -9.00 24.63
C LEU A 942 -32.05 -9.31 24.50
N ALA A 943 -32.59 -10.19 25.33
CA ALA A 943 -34.03 -10.43 25.38
C ALA A 943 -34.80 -9.19 25.89
N SER A 944 -34.21 -8.44 26.82
CA SER A 944 -34.78 -7.19 27.32
C SER A 944 -34.70 -6.08 26.27
N ILE A 945 -33.59 -6.01 25.53
CA ILE A 945 -33.43 -5.07 24.40
C ILE A 945 -34.45 -5.37 23.31
N GLN A 946 -34.59 -6.65 22.92
CA GLN A 946 -35.62 -7.07 21.97
C GLN A 946 -37.02 -6.65 22.43
N LYS A 947 -37.34 -6.87 23.71
CA LYS A 947 -38.64 -6.49 24.26
C LYS A 947 -38.89 -4.98 24.16
N ALA A 948 -37.89 -4.15 24.48
CA ALA A 948 -38.03 -2.69 24.39
C ALA A 948 -38.40 -2.22 22.98
N PHE A 949 -37.71 -2.71 21.95
CA PHE A 949 -38.01 -2.34 20.55
C PHE A 949 -39.27 -3.01 19.99
N LYS A 950 -39.72 -4.13 20.58
CA LYS A 950 -41.03 -4.73 20.24
C LYS A 950 -42.20 -3.95 20.84
N ASP A 951 -42.05 -3.48 22.08
CA ASP A 951 -43.08 -2.69 22.77
C ASP A 951 -43.21 -1.29 22.15
N ASP A 952 -42.09 -0.71 21.70
CA ASP A 952 -42.04 0.58 21.01
C ASP A 952 -41.04 0.54 19.84
N SER A 953 -41.55 0.32 18.63
CA SER A 953 -40.73 0.35 17.41
C SER A 953 -40.27 1.76 17.02
N SER A 954 -40.82 2.81 17.64
CA SER A 954 -40.42 4.21 17.46
C SER A 954 -39.36 4.68 18.46
N LEU A 955 -38.92 3.78 19.35
CA LEU A 955 -37.93 4.08 20.37
C LEU A 955 -36.65 4.65 19.75
N VAL A 956 -36.38 5.92 20.03
CA VAL A 956 -35.25 6.64 19.45
C VAL A 956 -33.90 6.18 19.99
N ASN A 957 -33.86 5.68 21.22
CA ASN A 957 -32.65 5.22 21.87
C ASN A 957 -32.98 4.26 23.02
N LEU A 958 -32.18 3.21 23.18
CA LEU A 958 -32.39 2.21 24.24
C LEU A 958 -32.40 2.82 25.65
N MET A 959 -31.61 3.87 25.90
CA MET A 959 -31.49 4.47 27.23
C MET A 959 -32.76 5.19 27.70
N VAL A 960 -33.68 5.54 26.79
CA VAL A 960 -34.94 6.22 27.13
C VAL A 960 -36.13 5.26 27.25
N ASP A 961 -35.93 3.97 27.00
CA ASP A 961 -36.90 2.95 27.40
C ASP A 961 -37.10 3.00 28.92
N LYS A 962 -38.34 2.82 29.38
CA LYS A 962 -38.70 2.96 30.80
C LYS A 962 -37.92 2.01 31.71
N THR A 963 -37.65 0.78 31.26
CA THR A 963 -36.94 -0.23 32.04
C THR A 963 -35.45 0.12 32.11
N PHE A 964 -34.84 0.39 30.96
CA PHE A 964 -33.42 0.73 30.88
C PHE A 964 -33.08 2.06 31.55
N ALA A 965 -33.93 3.07 31.41
CA ALA A 965 -33.78 4.35 32.12
C ALA A 965 -33.79 4.16 33.64
N GLY A 966 -34.69 3.30 34.17
CA GLY A 966 -34.72 2.94 35.59
C GLY A 966 -33.41 2.27 36.03
N LEU A 967 -32.98 1.24 35.30
CA LEU A 967 -31.74 0.50 35.58
C LEU A 967 -30.49 1.40 35.58
N LEU A 968 -30.43 2.35 34.64
CA LEU A 968 -29.34 3.33 34.56
C LEU A 968 -29.38 4.28 35.75
N ASN A 969 -30.53 4.92 36.02
CA ASN A 969 -30.68 5.90 37.10
C ASN A 969 -30.29 5.34 38.46
N ASP A 970 -30.64 4.08 38.74
CA ASP A 970 -30.31 3.40 39.99
C ASP A 970 -28.79 3.15 40.15
N ARG A 971 -28.05 3.02 39.03
CA ARG A 971 -26.63 2.64 39.01
C ARG A 971 -25.67 3.82 38.86
N VAL A 972 -26.15 5.01 38.44
CA VAL A 972 -25.31 6.20 38.28
C VAL A 972 -24.44 6.52 39.50
N PRO A 973 -24.92 6.47 40.77
CA PRO A 973 -24.08 6.77 41.92
C PRO A 973 -22.88 5.83 42.06
N ALA A 974 -23.10 4.52 41.92
CA ALA A 974 -22.04 3.51 41.94
C ALA A 974 -21.07 3.71 40.78
N TRP A 975 -21.61 3.93 39.59
CA TRP A 975 -20.82 4.16 38.38
C TRP A 975 -19.87 5.36 38.51
N ARG A 976 -20.34 6.47 39.09
CA ARG A 976 -19.51 7.65 39.38
C ARG A 976 -18.41 7.36 40.39
N ARG A 977 -18.70 6.58 41.45
CA ARG A 977 -17.68 6.19 42.44
C ARG A 977 -16.58 5.38 41.79
N VAL A 978 -16.91 4.43 40.91
CA VAL A 978 -15.92 3.63 40.18
C VAL A 978 -15.06 4.52 39.28
N VAL A 979 -15.68 5.31 38.40
CA VAL A 979 -14.94 6.20 37.47
C VAL A 979 -14.05 7.20 38.24
N GLY A 980 -14.59 7.81 39.30
CA GLY A 980 -13.81 8.72 40.15
C GLY A 980 -12.64 8.01 40.83
N SER A 981 -12.86 6.83 41.38
CA SER A 981 -11.83 6.01 42.01
C SER A 981 -10.72 5.63 41.02
N CYS A 982 -11.07 5.20 39.81
CA CYS A 982 -10.09 4.87 38.79
C CYS A 982 -9.21 6.07 38.41
N ILE A 983 -9.82 7.23 38.18
CA ILE A 983 -9.08 8.47 37.87
C ILE A 983 -8.15 8.85 39.03
N SER A 984 -8.64 8.83 40.27
CA SER A 984 -7.84 9.17 41.45
C SER A 984 -6.69 8.20 41.69
N ASN A 985 -6.87 6.91 41.38
CA ASN A 985 -5.88 5.86 41.58
C ASN A 985 -4.97 5.61 40.36
N GLY A 986 -5.10 6.39 39.28
CA GLY A 986 -4.30 6.21 38.06
C GLY A 986 -4.58 4.90 37.31
N ILE A 987 -5.78 4.33 37.46
CA ILE A 987 -6.23 3.14 36.74
C ILE A 987 -7.01 3.57 35.50
N ALA A 988 -6.53 3.18 34.32
CA ALA A 988 -7.17 3.54 33.06
C ALA A 988 -8.48 2.75 32.88
N CYS A 989 -9.61 3.45 32.78
CA CYS A 989 -10.92 2.86 32.50
C CYS A 989 -11.65 3.59 31.35
N PRO A 990 -11.05 3.63 30.15
CA PRO A 990 -11.54 4.46 29.05
C PRO A 990 -12.97 4.12 28.62
N ALA A 991 -13.37 2.84 28.60
CA ALA A 991 -14.72 2.45 28.21
C ALA A 991 -15.78 2.78 29.28
N LEU A 992 -15.47 2.57 30.58
CA LEU A 992 -16.35 2.99 31.68
C LEU A 992 -16.53 4.52 31.71
N CYS A 993 -15.43 5.27 31.55
CA CYS A 993 -15.43 6.74 31.48
C CYS A 993 -16.23 7.27 30.28
N ALA A 994 -15.97 6.73 29.09
CA ALA A 994 -16.62 7.12 27.85
C ALA A 994 -18.13 6.88 27.92
N SER A 995 -18.53 5.73 28.46
CA SER A 995 -19.94 5.36 28.65
C SER A 995 -20.65 6.32 29.61
N LEU A 996 -20.02 6.69 30.74
CA LEU A 996 -20.60 7.64 31.71
C LEU A 996 -20.72 9.05 31.10
N THR A 997 -19.70 9.48 30.37
CA THR A 997 -19.68 10.79 29.69
C THR A 997 -20.74 10.86 28.59
N TYR A 998 -20.94 9.76 27.85
CA TYR A 998 -22.01 9.63 26.87
C TYR A 998 -23.39 9.77 27.52
N PHE A 999 -23.65 9.01 28.61
CA PHE A 999 -24.89 9.12 29.36
C PHE A 999 -25.15 10.56 29.85
N ASP A 1000 -24.14 11.20 30.46
CA ASP A 1000 -24.24 12.56 30.97
C ASP A 1000 -24.44 13.60 29.88
N SER A 1001 -23.86 13.39 28.70
CA SER A 1001 -24.05 14.27 27.55
C SER A 1001 -25.44 14.10 26.96
N TYR A 1002 -25.89 12.86 26.76
CA TYR A 1002 -27.15 12.53 26.13
C TYR A 1002 -28.37 13.02 26.94
N ARG A 1003 -28.34 12.90 28.27
CA ARG A 1003 -29.46 13.34 29.13
C ARG A 1003 -29.55 14.86 29.33
N ARG A 1004 -28.58 15.64 28.84
CA ARG A 1004 -28.53 17.09 29.04
C ARG A 1004 -29.19 17.82 27.87
N ALA A 1005 -30.28 18.52 28.16
CA ALA A 1005 -30.96 19.37 27.16
C ALA A 1005 -30.07 20.51 26.62
N ARG A 1006 -29.04 20.94 27.38
CA ARG A 1006 -28.09 21.97 26.94
C ARG A 1006 -26.64 21.54 27.20
N LEU A 1007 -25.93 21.34 26.10
CA LEU A 1007 -24.49 21.08 26.03
C LEU A 1007 -23.70 22.38 25.81
N PRO A 1008 -22.39 22.40 26.12
CA PRO A 1008 -21.53 23.57 25.87
C PRO A 1008 -21.26 23.84 24.38
N ALA A 1009 -21.87 23.08 23.46
CA ALA A 1009 -21.77 23.27 22.02
C ALA A 1009 -22.22 24.67 21.55
N ASN A 1010 -22.99 25.41 22.35
CA ASN A 1010 -23.30 26.81 22.08
C ASN A 1010 -22.04 27.70 22.04
N LEU A 1011 -21.02 27.41 22.86
CA LEU A 1011 -19.73 28.12 22.80
C LEU A 1011 -18.95 27.70 21.56
N THR A 1012 -18.94 26.41 21.22
CA THR A 1012 -18.31 25.91 19.99
C THR A 1012 -18.91 26.56 18.75
N GLN A 1013 -20.24 26.68 18.67
CA GLN A 1013 -20.93 27.40 17.60
C GLN A 1013 -20.53 28.88 17.58
N ALA A 1014 -20.46 29.55 18.73
CA ALA A 1014 -20.00 30.93 18.82
C ALA A 1014 -18.54 31.10 18.36
N GLN A 1015 -17.64 30.17 18.70
CA GLN A 1015 -16.26 30.16 18.22
C GLN A 1015 -16.19 29.99 16.71
N ARG A 1016 -16.93 29.04 16.13
CA ARG A 1016 -17.01 28.83 14.67
C ARG A 1016 -17.53 30.07 13.95
N ASP A 1017 -18.57 30.70 14.47
CA ASP A 1017 -19.05 31.96 13.91
C ASP A 1017 -18.03 33.10 14.07
N PHE A 1018 -17.28 33.12 15.18
CA PHE A 1018 -16.24 34.11 15.43
C PHE A 1018 -15.08 34.03 14.43
N PHE A 1019 -14.43 32.87 14.27
CA PHE A 1019 -13.24 32.78 13.43
C PHE A 1019 -13.53 32.53 11.94
N GLY A 1020 -14.71 32.00 11.61
CA GLY A 1020 -15.02 31.50 10.26
C GLY A 1020 -16.35 31.99 9.69
N ALA A 1021 -17.11 32.82 10.42
CA ALA A 1021 -18.45 33.26 10.01
C ALA A 1021 -19.38 32.10 9.60
N HIS A 1022 -19.25 30.95 10.28
CA HIS A 1022 -20.02 29.73 9.99
C HIS A 1022 -21.51 29.83 10.36
N THR A 1023 -21.96 30.96 10.90
CA THR A 1023 -23.32 31.18 11.39
C THR A 1023 -23.69 30.27 12.57
N TYR A 1024 -24.81 30.59 13.24
CA TYR A 1024 -25.39 29.78 14.31
C TYR A 1024 -26.90 29.96 14.38
N GLU A 1025 -27.60 29.03 15.02
CA GLU A 1025 -29.03 29.11 15.31
C GLU A 1025 -29.29 29.59 16.74
N ARG A 1026 -30.49 30.10 17.00
CA ARG A 1026 -30.87 30.63 18.31
C ARG A 1026 -32.02 29.88 18.93
N THR A 1027 -32.04 29.84 20.26
CA THR A 1027 -33.08 29.15 21.04
C THR A 1027 -34.38 29.96 21.16
N ASP A 1028 -34.33 31.27 20.88
CA ASP A 1028 -35.45 32.21 21.05
C ASP A 1028 -36.16 32.58 19.73
N LYS A 1029 -35.59 32.20 18.58
CA LYS A 1029 -36.16 32.49 17.26
C LYS A 1029 -35.56 31.60 16.16
N PRO A 1030 -36.35 31.19 15.15
CA PRO A 1030 -35.86 30.37 14.04
C PRO A 1030 -34.92 31.17 13.13
N GLY A 1031 -34.07 30.46 12.38
CA GLY A 1031 -33.17 31.03 11.37
C GLY A 1031 -31.68 30.93 11.73
N ARG A 1032 -30.84 31.25 10.75
CA ARG A 1032 -29.37 31.34 10.89
C ARG A 1032 -28.93 32.78 11.14
N TYR A 1033 -27.95 32.95 12.01
CA TYR A 1033 -27.45 34.23 12.46
C TYR A 1033 -25.94 34.29 12.36
N HIS A 1034 -25.41 35.43 11.94
CA HIS A 1034 -24.00 35.77 12.10
C HIS A 1034 -23.89 36.93 13.09
N THR A 1035 -22.85 36.94 13.91
CA THR A 1035 -22.53 38.07 14.78
C THR A 1035 -21.22 38.71 14.38
N ALA A 1036 -21.22 40.02 14.19
CA ALA A 1036 -19.98 40.77 14.00
C ALA A 1036 -19.23 40.89 15.34
N TRP A 1037 -18.50 39.83 15.72
CA TRP A 1037 -17.82 39.74 17.02
C TRP A 1037 -16.70 40.77 17.21
N THR A 1038 -16.09 41.24 16.11
CA THR A 1038 -15.11 42.30 16.07
C THR A 1038 -15.41 43.25 14.90
N GLU A 1039 -14.72 44.39 14.81
CA GLU A 1039 -14.90 45.31 13.68
C GLU A 1039 -14.62 44.66 12.32
N GLY A 1040 -13.70 43.69 12.25
CA GLY A 1040 -13.36 42.97 11.02
C GLY A 1040 -14.44 42.00 10.52
N HIS A 1041 -15.49 41.75 11.30
CA HIS A 1041 -16.57 40.81 10.96
C HIS A 1041 -17.82 41.50 10.39
N LYS A 1042 -17.78 42.83 10.17
CA LYS A 1042 -18.95 43.60 9.71
C LYS A 1042 -19.31 43.38 8.23
N ASP A 1043 -18.35 43.01 7.38
CA ASP A 1043 -18.51 42.93 5.92
C ASP A 1043 -18.43 41.48 5.38
N ILE A 1044 -19.41 40.64 5.73
CA ILE A 1044 -19.45 39.24 5.25
C ILE A 1044 -20.46 38.98 4.11
N GLY A 1045 -21.17 40.00 3.62
CA GLY A 1045 -22.19 39.83 2.57
C GLY A 1045 -23.48 39.16 3.08
N ASP A 1046 -24.33 38.68 2.16
CA ASP A 1046 -25.63 38.07 2.52
C ASP A 1046 -25.42 36.69 3.16
N VAL A 1047 -25.81 36.59 4.43
CA VAL A 1047 -25.75 35.36 5.24
C VAL A 1047 -26.53 34.22 4.57
N ASN A 1048 -27.59 34.52 3.82
CA ASN A 1048 -28.39 33.51 3.14
C ASN A 1048 -27.66 32.90 1.93
N GLN A 1049 -26.83 33.67 1.23
CA GLN A 1049 -26.11 33.20 0.02
C GLN A 1049 -24.92 32.29 0.32
N ARG A 1050 -24.36 32.33 1.54
CA ARG A 1050 -23.21 31.50 1.95
C ARG A 1050 -23.59 30.08 2.37
N THR A 1051 -24.87 29.73 2.38
CA THR A 1051 -25.39 28.51 3.01
C THR A 1051 -25.90 27.45 2.03
N GLU A 1052 -25.78 27.67 0.72
CA GLU A 1052 -26.06 26.66 -0.31
C GLU A 1052 -24.96 25.57 -0.32
N GLY A 1053 -25.00 24.65 0.65
CA GLY A 1053 -24.09 23.51 0.73
C GLY A 1053 -24.04 22.77 2.07
N GLU A 1054 -24.49 23.40 3.17
CA GLU A 1054 -24.53 22.73 4.48
C GLU A 1054 -25.90 22.10 4.71
N SER A 1055 -26.07 20.84 4.31
CA SER A 1055 -27.18 20.03 4.83
C SER A 1055 -26.97 19.81 6.33
N VAL A 1056 -27.87 20.36 7.14
CA VAL A 1056 -28.05 19.90 8.52
C VAL A 1056 -28.57 18.47 8.42
N GLN A 1057 -27.69 17.48 8.60
CA GLN A 1057 -28.14 16.11 8.88
C GLN A 1057 -28.82 16.16 10.26
N THR A 1058 -30.15 16.21 10.24
CA THR A 1058 -31.02 16.12 11.41
C THR A 1058 -31.17 14.70 11.87
#